data_AF-A0A7L4PKQ3-F1
#
_entry.id   AF-A0A7L4PKQ3-F1
#
_cell.length_a   1.000
_cell.length_b   1.000
_cell.length_c   1.000
_cell.angle_alpha   90.00
_cell.angle_beta   90.00
_cell.angle_gamma   90.00
#
_symmetry.space_group_name_H-M   'P 1'
#
loop_
_entity.id
_entity.type
_entity.pdbx_description
1 polymer ?
#
loop_
_entity_poly.entity_id
_entity_poly.type
_entity_poly.pdbx_seq_one_letter_code
_entity_poly.pdbx_strand_id
1 'polypeptide(L)'
;MSLEKEIRKGLAALSLVMAVLMMLCPLSAADDANNDTAEVSDAGGLALQNVSAVDNCPDEVNPAVMDQDSPQVNNGVPRNSLWQSFTAGESGMLSEIDVSLAGNDSTTVTVKLELYEGEGTAGKFLQSQTAELENQALGSWNYIRLDLPVTVTNGTKYTLRLVADRNLNFRANSNAYAGGIASEGDPVNFDWAFRTFVKPDSDGDGIGDGCDNCPQVPNREQMDVDQDGVGEACDNCPAIQNADQKDVDGDGLGDVCDNCPKQANPSQNDTDSDAIGDACDNCLQIPNPEQKDGDGDDVGDDCDNCIATRNPDQKDSDSDGLGDLCDNCPEVPNADQNDTDADGLGNKCDNCLMVKNADQADADSDGLGDVCDNCPQVVNPDQNDTDEDGVGDLADNCLNVSNADQKDSDSDGLGDKCDNCPQVANLDQNDTDDDGVGDVCDNCLDIANNDQKDVDRDTVADVCDNCPEVANLDQNDTDDDGLGDKCDNCPEAINPEQEDGDLDKVGDVCDNCPEAANRDQKDIDQDSLGDVCDNCPQISNLDQNDTDADGVGDVCDNCPALDNSDQRDSDRDLVGDLCDNCPSRANADQRDSDADGLGDACDNCPQVPNADQNDSDDDGIGDACDNCIELANSDQADTDRDGLGDKCDNCKSVPNPDQSDRDQDRVGDLCDICPTLSNRDQKDIDQDGVGDLCDNCLQTVNPSQNDSDDDGIGDACDNCPLAANSDQNDTDLDGVGNLCDNCLMVKNQDQMDSDGDGVGDACAVLAYVDIDPDGCPSSLSLAGKGLVTVAIMGSDELDVMAIDPRTVRLSRADVSGQVEPTITWSYQDLGQPVLDRECGCESLPPDGKTDLLLQFYEEAIVGALDLERVAGGTIPLLLKGSLNDRNQRRVIMGQDCVKVDR
;
A
#
# COMPACT_ATOMS: atom_id res chain seq x y z
N MET A 1 21.47 32.63 -44.87
CA MET A 1 20.91 33.58 -43.87
C MET A 1 20.39 32.73 -42.72
N SER A 2 20.67 32.97 -41.44
CA SER A 2 21.51 33.99 -40.79
C SER A 2 22.27 33.29 -39.64
N LEU A 3 23.59 33.11 -39.69
CA LEU A 3 24.67 34.06 -39.33
C LEU A 3 25.13 33.94 -37.84
N GLU A 4 26.23 33.19 -37.66
CA GLU A 4 27.34 33.45 -36.69
C GLU A 4 27.12 33.26 -35.16
N LYS A 5 28.15 33.10 -34.29
CA LYS A 5 29.65 33.23 -34.35
C LYS A 5 30.28 32.46 -33.15
N GLU A 6 31.53 31.99 -33.01
CA GLU A 6 32.68 31.49 -33.84
C GLU A 6 33.06 30.11 -33.20
N ILE A 7 33.60 29.07 -33.84
CA ILE A 7 34.74 28.91 -34.79
C ILE A 7 36.14 28.99 -34.11
N ARG A 8 36.79 27.82 -33.88
CA ARG A 8 38.24 27.46 -34.04
C ARG A 8 38.59 26.20 -33.23
N LYS A 9 39.09 25.10 -33.81
CA LYS A 9 40.45 24.82 -34.39
C LYS A 9 41.56 24.72 -33.32
N GLY A 10 42.40 23.66 -33.28
CA GLY A 10 42.38 22.38 -34.01
C GLY A 10 43.77 21.72 -34.21
N LEU A 11 43.76 20.46 -34.67
CA LEU A 11 44.80 19.68 -35.38
C LEU A 11 46.32 19.77 -35.01
N ALA A 12 46.87 18.60 -34.67
CA ALA A 12 47.95 17.90 -35.40
C ALA A 12 49.41 17.78 -34.85
N ALA A 13 49.96 16.59 -35.11
CA ALA A 13 51.36 16.27 -35.46
C ALA A 13 52.48 16.16 -34.39
N LEU A 14 52.56 14.97 -33.78
CA LEU A 14 53.66 13.98 -33.99
C LEU A 14 55.14 14.43 -33.98
N SER A 15 55.89 13.92 -32.98
CA SER A 15 57.30 13.43 -33.00
C SER A 15 58.46 14.30 -33.54
N LEU A 16 59.49 14.52 -32.70
CA LEU A 16 60.89 14.10 -33.03
C LEU A 16 61.86 14.09 -31.81
N VAL A 17 62.34 12.89 -31.46
CA VAL A 17 63.77 12.46 -31.28
C VAL A 17 64.80 13.31 -30.48
N MET A 18 65.64 12.59 -29.70
CA MET A 18 66.93 12.99 -29.06
C MET A 18 66.84 13.93 -27.82
N ALA A 19 67.74 13.88 -26.83
CA ALA A 19 69.05 13.19 -26.75
C ALA A 19 69.44 12.79 -25.31
N VAL A 20 70.47 11.93 -25.17
CA VAL A 20 71.14 11.64 -23.88
C VAL A 20 72.01 12.83 -23.46
N LEU A 21 71.96 13.22 -22.17
CA LEU A 21 72.97 14.07 -21.55
C LEU A 21 73.31 13.60 -20.11
N MET A 22 74.47 14.00 -19.61
CA MET A 22 75.10 13.47 -18.40
C MET A 22 74.93 14.34 -17.15
N MET A 23 74.90 13.68 -15.98
CA MET A 23 75.43 14.10 -14.67
C MET A 23 74.95 15.43 -14.04
N LEU A 24 74.58 15.35 -12.75
CA LEU A 24 75.43 15.87 -11.66
C LEU A 24 74.90 15.44 -10.27
N CYS A 25 75.82 15.38 -9.30
CA CYS A 25 75.64 15.14 -7.85
C CYS A 25 76.41 16.28 -7.13
N PRO A 26 76.38 16.51 -5.78
CA PRO A 26 75.64 15.83 -4.70
C PRO A 26 74.94 16.79 -3.69
N LEU A 27 74.34 16.25 -2.61
CA LEU A 27 74.18 16.78 -1.22
C LEU A 27 73.29 15.77 -0.44
N SER A 28 73.78 15.04 0.58
CA SER A 28 73.75 15.33 2.05
C SER A 28 72.35 15.33 2.70
N ALA A 29 72.10 14.81 3.90
CA ALA A 29 72.82 13.94 4.86
C ALA A 29 71.87 13.69 6.07
N ALA A 30 72.26 12.83 7.05
CA ALA A 30 71.54 12.54 8.32
C ALA A 30 70.21 11.75 8.18
N ASP A 31 69.80 10.84 9.08
CA ASP A 31 70.39 10.32 10.35
C ASP A 31 70.10 8.79 10.53
N ASP A 32 70.64 8.19 11.60
CA ASP A 32 70.33 6.95 12.37
C ASP A 32 68.99 6.19 12.09
N ALA A 33 68.76 4.87 12.31
CA ALA A 33 69.46 3.65 12.85
C ALA A 33 68.49 2.41 12.70
N ASN A 34 68.67 1.12 13.10
CA ASN A 34 69.79 0.12 13.23
C ASN A 34 69.19 -1.24 13.77
N ASN A 35 69.73 -2.46 13.46
CA ASN A 35 69.34 -3.83 13.97
C ASN A 35 67.91 -4.38 13.57
N ASP A 36 67.43 -5.65 13.66
CA ASP A 36 67.60 -6.92 14.49
C ASP A 36 66.76 -6.90 15.84
N THR A 37 66.19 -7.93 16.56
CA THR A 37 65.94 -9.43 16.55
C THR A 37 64.80 -9.84 17.61
N ALA A 38 64.19 -11.04 17.96
CA ALA A 38 63.97 -12.48 17.52
C ALA A 38 63.00 -13.38 18.44
N GLU A 39 62.18 -14.40 18.01
CA GLU A 39 61.54 -15.51 18.89
C GLU A 39 61.18 -16.89 18.18
N VAL A 40 60.22 -17.71 18.70
CA VAL A 40 59.93 -19.16 18.44
C VAL A 40 58.44 -19.52 18.13
N SER A 41 57.59 -20.37 18.78
CA SER A 41 57.64 -21.26 19.99
C SER A 41 56.72 -22.53 20.00
N ASP A 42 57.31 -23.73 20.23
CA ASP A 42 56.76 -24.84 21.05
C ASP A 42 57.87 -25.89 21.42
N ALA A 43 57.58 -26.85 22.31
CA ALA A 43 58.56 -27.51 23.18
C ALA A 43 58.83 -29.02 22.97
N GLY A 44 59.94 -29.52 23.56
CA GLY A 44 60.28 -30.95 23.64
C GLY A 44 61.33 -31.27 24.72
N GLY A 45 60.91 -31.78 25.87
CA GLY A 45 61.72 -31.79 27.09
C GLY A 45 62.73 -32.95 27.31
N LEU A 46 63.74 -32.66 28.15
CA LEU A 46 64.67 -33.61 28.79
C LEU A 46 64.88 -33.25 30.28
N ALA A 47 65.64 -34.06 31.04
CA ALA A 47 65.64 -34.01 32.52
C ALA A 47 67.03 -33.77 33.16
N LEU A 48 67.00 -33.19 34.37
CA LEU A 48 68.12 -32.95 35.33
C LEU A 48 69.08 -31.83 34.88
N GLN A 49 69.49 -30.88 35.72
CA GLN A 49 69.82 -30.97 37.16
C GLN A 49 69.52 -29.67 37.94
N ASN A 50 69.39 -29.76 39.27
CA ASN A 50 69.57 -28.60 40.15
C ASN A 50 71.02 -28.09 40.09
N VAL A 51 71.24 -26.81 39.78
CA VAL A 51 72.48 -26.10 40.12
C VAL A 51 72.12 -24.78 40.80
N SER A 52 72.61 -24.59 42.03
CA SER A 52 72.49 -23.32 42.75
C SER A 52 73.52 -22.33 42.18
N ALA A 53 73.07 -21.31 41.45
CA ALA A 53 73.94 -20.37 40.73
C ALA A 53 74.23 -19.03 41.45
N VAL A 54 73.75 -18.85 42.70
CA VAL A 54 73.95 -17.62 43.52
C VAL A 54 75.43 -17.39 43.95
N ASP A 55 76.38 -18.19 43.45
CA ASP A 55 77.70 -18.40 44.06
C ASP A 55 78.88 -18.16 43.09
N ASN A 56 78.64 -17.49 41.94
CA ASN A 56 79.70 -17.22 40.94
C ASN A 56 79.54 -15.91 40.13
N CYS A 57 79.03 -14.86 40.76
CA CYS A 57 79.22 -13.49 40.26
C CYS A 57 80.72 -13.18 40.10
N PRO A 58 81.25 -12.87 38.89
CA PRO A 58 82.67 -12.55 38.73
C PRO A 58 83.07 -11.38 39.65
N ASP A 59 84.25 -11.50 40.26
CA ASP A 59 84.74 -10.50 41.21
C ASP A 59 85.45 -9.36 40.47
N GLU A 60 84.80 -8.21 40.32
CA GLU A 60 85.43 -6.92 39.99
C GLU A 60 86.34 -6.49 41.17
N VAL A 61 87.57 -7.01 41.21
CA VAL A 61 88.46 -6.88 42.37
C VAL A 61 89.03 -5.47 42.54
N ASN A 62 88.35 -4.61 43.30
CA ASN A 62 88.93 -3.38 43.84
C ASN A 62 88.60 -3.19 45.34
N PRO A 63 89.60 -3.25 46.25
CA PRO A 63 89.37 -3.03 47.68
C PRO A 63 89.18 -1.54 48.01
N ALA A 64 88.03 -1.19 48.58
CA ALA A 64 87.77 0.15 49.11
C ALA A 64 88.51 0.38 50.44
N VAL A 65 89.81 0.69 50.37
CA VAL A 65 90.64 0.99 51.56
C VAL A 65 90.42 2.43 52.02
N MET A 66 89.61 2.62 53.06
CA MET A 66 89.38 3.92 53.69
C MET A 66 89.55 3.90 55.22
N ASP A 67 89.75 5.09 55.79
CA ASP A 67 90.49 5.40 57.02
C ASP A 67 90.22 4.52 58.26
N GLN A 68 91.29 4.23 59.01
CA GLN A 68 91.29 3.31 60.16
C GLN A 68 91.57 4.08 61.46
N ASP A 69 90.53 4.28 62.28
CA ASP A 69 90.67 4.90 63.61
C ASP A 69 91.64 4.10 64.52
N SER A 70 92.36 4.79 65.41
CA SER A 70 93.39 4.13 66.25
C SER A 70 92.78 3.08 67.19
N PRO A 71 93.31 1.83 67.26
CA PRO A 71 92.67 0.74 67.98
C PRO A 71 92.62 0.99 69.49
N GLN A 72 91.42 0.87 70.07
CA GLN A 72 91.17 1.15 71.48
C GLN A 72 91.07 -0.14 72.31
N VAL A 73 92.03 -0.36 73.21
CA VAL A 73 91.96 -1.48 74.17
C VAL A 73 91.11 -1.09 75.37
N ASN A 74 90.09 -1.90 75.66
CA ASN A 74 89.14 -1.64 76.73
C ASN A 74 89.79 -1.75 78.12
N ASN A 75 89.82 -0.65 78.88
CA ASN A 75 90.36 -0.58 80.24
C ASN A 75 89.46 -1.33 81.26
N GLY A 76 89.51 -2.66 81.26
CA GLY A 76 88.82 -3.50 82.24
C GLY A 76 88.46 -4.94 81.80
N VAL A 77 88.82 -5.34 80.58
CA VAL A 77 88.40 -6.61 79.94
C VAL A 77 89.64 -7.46 79.61
N PRO A 78 89.56 -8.82 79.57
CA PRO A 78 90.68 -9.67 79.15
C PRO A 78 91.29 -9.28 77.80
N ARG A 79 92.59 -9.58 77.65
CA ARG A 79 93.45 -9.17 76.51
C ARG A 79 93.32 -10.12 75.30
N ASN A 80 92.10 -10.59 75.03
CA ASN A 80 91.76 -11.47 73.91
C ASN A 80 90.83 -10.80 72.88
N SER A 81 90.45 -9.53 73.06
CA SER A 81 89.56 -8.83 72.13
C SER A 81 90.05 -7.41 71.84
N LEU A 82 89.80 -6.97 70.61
CA LEU A 82 90.05 -5.62 70.08
C LEU A 82 88.89 -5.23 69.15
N TRP A 83 88.83 -3.95 68.77
CA TRP A 83 87.92 -3.46 67.73
C TRP A 83 88.48 -2.21 67.05
N GLN A 84 87.95 -1.92 65.87
CA GLN A 84 88.27 -0.74 65.07
C GLN A 84 87.08 -0.41 64.15
N SER A 85 86.89 0.87 63.88
CA SER A 85 85.78 1.38 63.05
C SER A 85 86.27 1.89 61.70
N PHE A 86 85.41 1.83 60.69
CA PHE A 86 85.60 2.33 59.34
C PHE A 86 84.29 2.95 58.81
N THR A 87 84.35 3.73 57.75
CA THR A 87 83.15 4.24 57.05
C THR A 87 83.05 3.57 55.68
N ALA A 88 81.85 3.11 55.30
CA ALA A 88 81.63 2.54 53.98
C ALA A 88 81.73 3.65 52.90
N GLY A 89 82.57 3.42 51.89
CA GLY A 89 82.80 4.36 50.79
C GLY A 89 81.79 4.26 49.64
N GLU A 90 81.01 3.17 49.58
CA GLU A 90 79.92 2.95 48.63
C GLU A 90 78.77 2.16 49.28
N SER A 91 77.61 2.13 48.60
CA SER A 91 76.47 1.27 48.94
C SER A 91 76.59 -0.07 48.21
N GLY A 92 75.98 -1.12 48.77
CA GLY A 92 75.93 -2.45 48.17
C GLY A 92 76.24 -3.58 49.15
N MET A 93 76.59 -4.77 48.66
CA MET A 93 76.74 -5.97 49.48
C MET A 93 78.19 -6.20 49.96
N LEU A 94 78.44 -6.04 51.27
CA LEU A 94 79.70 -6.39 51.94
C LEU A 94 79.79 -7.91 52.17
N SER A 95 80.61 -8.59 51.36
CA SER A 95 80.75 -10.06 51.35
C SER A 95 82.09 -10.58 51.89
N GLU A 96 83.18 -9.82 51.75
CA GLU A 96 84.53 -10.26 52.11
C GLU A 96 85.29 -9.22 52.95
N ILE A 97 86.04 -9.72 53.94
CA ILE A 97 86.87 -8.93 54.85
C ILE A 97 88.22 -9.63 55.02
N ASP A 98 89.30 -9.01 54.59
CA ASP A 98 90.66 -9.51 54.88
C ASP A 98 91.16 -8.99 56.23
N VAL A 99 91.92 -9.82 56.94
CA VAL A 99 92.49 -9.54 58.27
C VAL A 99 93.96 -9.97 58.32
N SER A 100 94.85 -9.02 58.63
CA SER A 100 96.26 -9.28 58.96
C SER A 100 96.43 -9.40 60.48
N LEU A 101 97.17 -10.41 60.94
CA LEU A 101 97.59 -10.59 62.32
C LEU A 101 99.08 -10.96 62.36
N ALA A 102 99.82 -10.37 63.30
CA ALA A 102 101.27 -10.52 63.39
C ALA A 102 101.78 -10.89 64.79
N GLY A 103 102.67 -11.88 64.84
CA GLY A 103 103.34 -12.38 66.05
C GLY A 103 104.49 -13.35 65.71
N ASN A 104 105.21 -13.81 66.74
CA ASN A 104 106.49 -14.52 66.58
C ASN A 104 106.41 -16.07 66.64
N ASP A 105 105.21 -16.65 66.58
CA ASP A 105 105.01 -18.11 66.59
C ASP A 105 103.97 -18.53 65.55
N SER A 106 104.30 -19.50 64.70
CA SER A 106 103.44 -19.98 63.60
C SER A 106 102.31 -20.89 64.11
N THR A 107 101.42 -20.35 64.94
CA THR A 107 100.25 -21.05 65.48
C THR A 107 98.97 -20.39 64.99
N THR A 108 97.96 -21.18 64.65
CA THR A 108 96.61 -20.68 64.34
C THR A 108 95.96 -20.08 65.58
N VAL A 109 95.07 -19.11 65.35
CA VAL A 109 94.17 -18.52 66.34
C VAL A 109 92.75 -18.65 65.82
N THR A 110 91.86 -19.30 66.56
CA THR A 110 90.42 -19.20 66.26
C THR A 110 89.91 -17.86 66.77
N VAL A 111 89.36 -17.04 65.87
CA VAL A 111 88.75 -15.74 66.20
C VAL A 111 87.27 -15.74 65.82
N LYS A 112 86.48 -14.99 66.59
CA LYS A 112 85.16 -14.52 66.20
C LYS A 112 85.29 -13.07 65.75
N LEU A 113 84.96 -12.80 64.49
CA LEU A 113 84.77 -11.46 63.94
C LEU A 113 83.32 -11.06 64.19
N GLU A 114 83.08 -9.92 64.82
CA GLU A 114 81.75 -9.37 65.09
C GLU A 114 81.62 -8.01 64.39
N LEU A 115 80.64 -7.89 63.49
CA LEU A 115 80.37 -6.69 62.68
C LEU A 115 79.18 -5.91 63.25
N TYR A 116 79.34 -4.60 63.38
CA TYR A 116 78.33 -3.67 63.89
C TYR A 116 78.17 -2.46 62.97
N GLU A 117 76.96 -1.90 62.92
CA GLU A 117 76.63 -0.59 62.36
C GLU A 117 76.70 0.47 63.47
N GLY A 118 77.50 1.51 63.25
CA GLY A 118 77.89 2.51 64.25
C GLY A 118 79.35 2.40 64.71
N GLU A 119 79.82 3.41 65.45
CA GLU A 119 81.18 3.47 66.01
C GLU A 119 81.29 2.72 67.36
N GLY A 120 82.32 1.89 67.48
CA GLY A 120 82.54 1.04 68.64
C GLY A 120 81.54 -0.13 68.77
N THR A 121 81.82 -1.02 69.71
CA THR A 121 81.02 -2.24 69.97
C THR A 121 79.68 -1.95 70.69
N ALA A 122 79.19 -0.72 70.61
CA ALA A 122 77.89 -0.27 71.12
C ALA A 122 76.89 0.00 69.98
N GLY A 123 77.33 -0.12 68.72
CA GLY A 123 76.46 -0.09 67.54
C GLY A 123 75.49 -1.27 67.44
N LYS A 124 74.64 -1.24 66.41
CA LYS A 124 73.72 -2.33 66.07
C LYS A 124 74.53 -3.51 65.55
N PHE A 125 74.50 -4.64 66.25
CA PHE A 125 75.12 -5.89 65.78
C PHE A 125 74.43 -6.34 64.49
N LEU A 126 75.23 -6.64 63.46
CA LEU A 126 74.75 -7.13 62.17
C LEU A 126 74.92 -8.65 62.09
N GLN A 127 76.16 -9.12 62.23
CA GLN A 127 76.49 -10.54 62.21
C GLN A 127 77.83 -10.85 62.88
N SER A 128 78.19 -12.13 62.92
CA SER A 128 79.54 -12.55 63.31
C SER A 128 79.99 -13.84 62.66
N GLN A 129 81.15 -13.79 61.99
CA GLN A 129 81.82 -14.95 61.43
C GLN A 129 82.82 -15.54 62.44
N THR A 130 83.04 -16.85 62.41
CA THR A 130 84.16 -17.48 63.12
C THR A 130 85.17 -18.01 62.11
N ALA A 131 86.44 -17.65 62.27
CA ALA A 131 87.52 -18.01 61.35
C ALA A 131 88.75 -18.49 62.12
N GLU A 132 89.53 -19.39 61.55
CA GLU A 132 90.90 -19.65 62.00
C GLU A 132 91.85 -18.77 61.19
N LEU A 133 92.61 -17.92 61.88
CA LEU A 133 93.62 -17.07 61.27
C LEU A 133 95.00 -17.65 61.58
N GLU A 134 95.82 -17.82 60.56
CA GLU A 134 97.23 -18.15 60.74
C GLU A 134 97.99 -16.91 61.20
N ASN A 135 98.79 -17.07 62.25
CA ASN A 135 99.76 -16.07 62.67
C ASN A 135 100.97 -16.11 61.71
N GLN A 136 100.90 -15.32 60.65
CA GLN A 136 101.89 -15.29 59.57
C GLN A 136 102.88 -14.13 59.72
N ALA A 137 103.82 -14.03 58.77
CA ALA A 137 104.79 -12.94 58.73
C ALA A 137 104.10 -11.58 58.51
N LEU A 138 104.68 -10.53 59.10
CA LEU A 138 104.22 -9.14 58.95
C LEU A 138 104.05 -8.76 57.47
N GLY A 139 102.81 -8.44 57.07
CA GLY A 139 102.42 -8.11 55.69
C GLY A 139 101.56 -9.16 54.99
N SER A 140 101.44 -10.39 55.53
CA SER A 140 100.46 -11.38 55.08
C SER A 140 99.03 -11.01 55.49
N TRP A 141 98.05 -11.47 54.72
CA TRP A 141 96.61 -11.34 55.00
C TRP A 141 95.96 -12.72 55.07
N ASN A 142 95.08 -12.92 56.04
CA ASN A 142 94.09 -13.99 56.04
C ASN A 142 92.79 -13.42 55.46
N TYR A 143 92.02 -14.21 54.72
CA TYR A 143 90.71 -13.76 54.20
C TYR A 143 89.57 -14.32 55.04
N ILE A 144 88.51 -13.53 55.21
CA ILE A 144 87.26 -13.93 55.89
C ILE A 144 86.11 -13.56 54.96
N ARG A 145 85.60 -14.54 54.21
CA ARG A 145 84.27 -14.43 53.59
C ARG A 145 83.21 -14.51 54.69
N LEU A 146 82.14 -13.75 54.50
CA LEU A 146 80.99 -13.71 55.39
C LEU A 146 79.95 -14.69 54.85
N ASP A 147 79.52 -15.67 55.66
CA ASP A 147 78.54 -16.69 55.23
C ASP A 147 77.19 -16.09 54.81
N LEU A 148 76.94 -14.84 55.23
CA LEU A 148 75.87 -13.98 54.75
C LEU A 148 76.46 -12.61 54.43
N PRO A 149 76.49 -12.16 53.16
CA PRO A 149 76.81 -10.78 52.82
C PRO A 149 75.86 -9.79 53.51
N VAL A 150 76.36 -8.61 53.85
CA VAL A 150 75.60 -7.57 54.56
C VAL A 150 75.51 -6.32 53.71
N THR A 151 74.30 -5.83 53.46
CA THR A 151 74.09 -4.55 52.78
C THR A 151 74.70 -3.43 53.62
N VAL A 152 75.65 -2.71 53.04
CA VAL A 152 76.23 -1.47 53.57
C VAL A 152 75.76 -0.27 52.74
N THR A 153 75.82 0.92 53.32
CA THR A 153 75.35 2.15 52.68
C THR A 153 76.45 3.20 52.70
N ASN A 154 76.67 3.89 51.57
CA ASN A 154 77.69 4.92 51.42
C ASN A 154 77.57 5.98 52.54
N GLY A 155 78.70 6.28 53.19
CA GLY A 155 78.79 7.26 54.28
C GLY A 155 78.42 6.74 55.67
N THR A 156 77.88 5.53 55.80
CA THR A 156 77.58 4.93 57.12
C THR A 156 78.84 4.39 57.78
N LYS A 157 79.01 4.65 59.08
CA LYS A 157 80.15 4.16 59.88
C LYS A 157 79.83 2.78 60.47
N TYR A 158 80.76 1.85 60.39
CA TYR A 158 80.67 0.47 60.86
C TYR A 158 81.85 0.13 61.77
N THR A 159 81.75 -0.97 62.53
CA THR A 159 82.80 -1.44 63.44
C THR A 159 83.03 -2.93 63.32
N LEU A 160 84.29 -3.31 63.15
CA LEU A 160 84.74 -4.70 63.29
C LEU A 160 85.38 -4.91 64.65
N ARG A 161 85.02 -6.02 65.28
CA ARG A 161 85.59 -6.48 66.55
C ARG A 161 86.12 -7.90 66.37
N LEU A 162 87.37 -8.14 66.75
CA LEU A 162 87.89 -9.49 66.91
C LEU A 162 87.81 -9.93 68.38
N VAL A 163 87.46 -11.20 68.57
CA VAL A 163 87.50 -11.92 69.83
C VAL A 163 88.24 -13.23 69.60
N ALA A 164 89.49 -13.31 70.04
CA ALA A 164 90.28 -14.54 69.99
C ALA A 164 89.88 -15.50 71.12
N ASP A 165 90.01 -16.80 70.86
CA ASP A 165 89.85 -17.88 71.84
C ASP A 165 90.77 -17.74 73.08
N ARG A 166 91.94 -17.12 72.88
CA ARG A 166 93.02 -16.96 73.86
C ARG A 166 93.51 -15.52 74.01
N ASN A 167 94.14 -15.20 75.14
CA ASN A 167 94.74 -13.87 75.35
C ASN A 167 95.96 -13.66 74.44
N LEU A 168 95.97 -12.56 73.68
CA LEU A 168 97.00 -12.23 72.68
C LEU A 168 97.79 -10.94 72.98
N ASN A 169 97.51 -10.22 74.07
CA ASN A 169 98.30 -9.04 74.48
C ASN A 169 98.49 -8.00 73.35
N PHE A 170 97.41 -7.55 72.71
CA PHE A 170 97.48 -6.48 71.70
C PHE A 170 98.07 -5.18 72.27
N ARG A 171 98.92 -4.48 71.51
CA ARG A 171 99.51 -3.19 71.96
C ARG A 171 98.48 -2.05 71.88
N ALA A 172 98.14 -1.47 73.03
CA ALA A 172 97.59 -0.13 73.09
C ALA A 172 98.72 0.91 73.06
N ASN A 173 99.17 1.33 71.87
CA ASN A 173 100.11 2.46 71.71
C ASN A 173 100.11 3.10 70.30
N SER A 174 99.14 4.00 70.07
CA SER A 174 99.33 5.29 69.38
C SER A 174 100.07 5.34 68.03
N ASN A 175 99.91 4.35 67.14
CA ASN A 175 100.50 4.44 65.80
C ASN A 175 99.73 3.60 64.77
N ALA A 176 98.45 3.95 64.54
CA ALA A 176 97.70 3.38 63.42
C ALA A 176 98.20 3.98 62.10
N TYR A 177 98.55 3.10 61.17
CA TYR A 177 98.88 3.43 59.77
C TYR A 177 98.29 2.34 58.88
N ALA A 178 97.64 2.73 57.80
CA ALA A 178 97.12 1.79 56.82
C ALA A 178 98.25 0.96 56.20
N GLY A 179 98.14 -0.37 56.25
CA GLY A 179 98.96 -1.32 55.47
C GLY A 179 100.07 -2.09 56.18
N GLY A 180 100.33 -1.86 57.47
CA GLY A 180 101.49 -2.47 58.18
C GLY A 180 102.83 -1.76 57.86
N ILE A 181 103.93 -1.98 58.56
CA ILE A 181 104.42 -3.14 59.33
C ILE A 181 105.09 -2.66 60.65
N ALA A 182 104.98 -3.43 61.73
CA ALA A 182 105.62 -3.13 63.02
C ALA A 182 107.16 -3.34 63.02
N SER A 183 107.88 -2.55 63.82
CA SER A 183 109.34 -2.63 63.96
C SER A 183 109.80 -3.84 64.78
N GLU A 184 110.80 -4.58 64.29
CA GLU A 184 111.45 -5.69 65.01
C GLU A 184 111.95 -5.28 66.41
N GLY A 185 111.78 -6.15 67.43
CA GLY A 185 112.64 -6.07 68.63
C GLY A 185 112.16 -6.61 69.98
N ASP A 186 110.86 -6.87 70.22
CA ASP A 186 110.34 -7.10 71.60
C ASP A 186 109.27 -8.22 71.69
N PRO A 187 109.51 -9.38 72.36
CA PRO A 187 108.94 -10.66 71.90
C PRO A 187 107.57 -11.08 72.48
N VAL A 188 106.68 -10.16 72.90
CA VAL A 188 105.53 -10.53 73.76
C VAL A 188 104.17 -9.81 73.51
N ASN A 189 103.97 -9.13 72.36
CA ASN A 189 102.69 -8.45 72.04
C ASN A 189 102.36 -8.56 70.54
N PHE A 190 101.07 -8.56 70.19
CA PHE A 190 100.54 -8.71 68.81
C PHE A 190 99.97 -7.40 68.23
N ASP A 191 99.78 -7.36 66.90
CA ASP A 191 99.26 -6.21 66.12
C ASP A 191 98.33 -6.68 64.96
N TRP A 192 97.48 -5.81 64.40
CA TRP A 192 96.46 -6.18 63.37
C TRP A 192 96.06 -5.06 62.39
N ALA A 193 95.41 -5.44 61.27
CA ALA A 193 94.70 -4.53 60.34
C ALA A 193 93.64 -5.29 59.51
N PHE A 194 92.70 -4.60 58.84
CA PHE A 194 91.71 -5.20 57.93
C PHE A 194 91.45 -4.39 56.62
N ARG A 195 90.76 -4.98 55.64
CA ARG A 195 90.12 -4.29 54.48
C ARG A 195 88.80 -4.97 54.09
N THR A 196 87.94 -4.27 53.31
CA THR A 196 86.56 -4.68 53.00
C THR A 196 86.20 -4.51 51.52
N PHE A 197 85.29 -5.33 50.99
CA PHE A 197 84.83 -5.33 49.59
C PHE A 197 83.30 -5.24 49.48
N VAL A 198 82.78 -4.53 48.47
CA VAL A 198 81.34 -4.24 48.28
C VAL A 198 80.97 -4.35 46.79
N LYS A 199 79.83 -4.97 46.44
CA LYS A 199 79.30 -5.03 45.05
C LYS A 199 78.03 -4.17 44.88
N PRO A 200 77.85 -3.44 43.76
CA PRO A 200 76.61 -2.70 43.43
C PRO A 200 75.39 -3.60 43.21
N ASP A 201 74.22 -2.96 43.27
CA ASP A 201 72.85 -3.48 43.15
C ASP A 201 71.96 -2.25 42.82
N SER A 202 71.47 -2.15 41.59
CA SER A 202 70.83 -0.94 41.04
C SER A 202 69.32 -0.86 41.23
N ASP A 203 68.60 -2.00 41.22
CA ASP A 203 67.14 -2.02 41.36
C ASP A 203 66.64 -2.45 42.77
N GLY A 204 67.53 -3.06 43.58
CA GLY A 204 67.30 -3.42 44.97
C GLY A 204 66.72 -4.82 45.20
N ASP A 205 66.69 -5.71 44.21
CA ASP A 205 66.12 -7.05 44.38
C ASP A 205 67.02 -8.02 45.19
N GLY A 206 68.33 -7.76 45.22
CA GLY A 206 69.37 -8.53 45.92
C GLY A 206 70.35 -9.30 45.02
N ILE A 207 70.20 -9.28 43.70
CA ILE A 207 71.25 -9.56 42.71
C ILE A 207 72.11 -8.29 42.52
N GLY A 208 73.19 -8.35 41.73
CA GLY A 208 74.04 -7.20 41.48
C GLY A 208 74.39 -7.06 40.00
N ASP A 209 74.37 -5.84 39.49
CA ASP A 209 74.26 -5.44 38.07
C ASP A 209 75.13 -6.23 37.08
N GLY A 210 76.34 -6.63 37.49
CA GLY A 210 77.28 -7.40 36.65
C GLY A 210 76.97 -8.90 36.53
N CYS A 211 75.85 -9.35 37.08
CA CYS A 211 75.32 -10.72 37.05
C CYS A 211 73.80 -10.75 36.89
N ASP A 212 73.22 -9.59 36.61
CA ASP A 212 71.78 -9.36 36.57
C ASP A 212 71.35 -9.34 35.10
N ASN A 213 70.40 -10.19 34.72
CA ASN A 213 69.87 -10.23 33.37
C ASN A 213 68.73 -9.22 33.12
N CYS A 214 68.24 -8.53 34.17
CA CYS A 214 67.41 -7.34 34.05
C CYS A 214 67.88 -6.21 35.00
N PRO A 215 69.07 -5.59 34.81
CA PRO A 215 69.69 -4.65 35.77
C PRO A 215 68.91 -3.41 36.25
N GLN A 216 67.66 -3.23 35.80
CA GLN A 216 66.76 -2.11 36.10
C GLN A 216 65.32 -2.57 36.42
N VAL A 217 65.02 -3.88 36.42
CA VAL A 217 63.67 -4.44 36.56
C VAL A 217 63.68 -5.66 37.51
N PRO A 218 63.26 -5.50 38.78
CA PRO A 218 63.42 -6.51 39.83
C PRO A 218 62.88 -7.90 39.50
N ASN A 219 63.78 -8.86 39.21
CA ASN A 219 63.43 -10.17 38.63
C ASN A 219 64.05 -11.40 39.33
N ARG A 220 64.80 -11.19 40.43
CA ARG A 220 65.41 -12.04 41.49
C ARG A 220 65.56 -13.56 41.30
N GLU A 221 64.58 -14.20 40.71
CA GLU A 221 64.64 -15.60 40.28
C GLU A 221 65.51 -15.76 39.01
N GLN A 222 65.84 -14.65 38.31
CA GLN A 222 66.82 -14.56 37.21
C GLN A 222 66.58 -15.65 36.17
N MET A 223 65.33 -15.68 35.68
CA MET A 223 64.92 -16.56 34.59
C MET A 223 65.30 -15.94 33.25
N ASP A 224 65.71 -16.83 32.36
CA ASP A 224 66.29 -16.64 31.03
C ASP A 224 66.08 -18.01 30.38
N VAL A 225 64.99 -18.17 29.61
CA VAL A 225 64.58 -19.46 29.05
C VAL A 225 65.44 -19.84 27.84
N ASP A 226 65.89 -18.86 27.07
CA ASP A 226 66.49 -19.04 25.75
C ASP A 226 68.04 -18.93 25.73
N GLN A 227 68.62 -18.36 26.79
CA GLN A 227 70.04 -18.15 27.06
C GLN A 227 70.72 -17.09 26.18
N ASP A 228 70.07 -15.95 25.96
CA ASP A 228 70.68 -14.78 25.30
C ASP A 228 71.42 -13.81 26.25
N GLY A 229 71.01 -13.74 27.52
CA GLY A 229 71.58 -12.89 28.57
C GLY A 229 70.68 -11.75 29.08
N VAL A 230 69.48 -11.59 28.52
CA VAL A 230 68.35 -10.81 29.05
C VAL A 230 67.52 -11.72 29.96
N GLY A 231 66.45 -11.21 30.58
CA GLY A 231 65.56 -12.03 31.41
C GLY A 231 64.09 -11.74 31.19
N GLU A 232 63.26 -12.78 31.36
CA GLU A 232 61.79 -12.83 31.13
C GLU A 232 60.97 -11.62 31.63
N ALA A 233 61.50 -10.86 32.60
CA ALA A 233 60.83 -9.72 33.23
C ALA A 233 61.07 -8.38 32.50
N CYS A 234 62.08 -8.31 31.63
CA CYS A 234 62.44 -7.14 30.84
C CYS A 234 62.59 -7.46 29.34
N ASP A 235 62.38 -8.72 28.96
CA ASP A 235 62.51 -9.23 27.60
C ASP A 235 61.26 -8.92 26.74
N ASN A 236 61.46 -8.41 25.51
CA ASN A 236 60.39 -8.22 24.53
C ASN A 236 60.10 -9.48 23.68
N CYS A 237 60.92 -10.53 23.75
CA CYS A 237 60.77 -11.78 22.99
C CYS A 237 61.30 -13.03 23.78
N PRO A 238 60.61 -13.52 24.83
CA PRO A 238 61.20 -14.40 25.87
C PRO A 238 61.53 -15.88 25.51
N ALA A 239 61.89 -16.22 24.26
CA ALA A 239 62.20 -17.61 23.89
C ALA A 239 63.20 -17.86 22.73
N ILE A 240 63.63 -16.87 21.94
CA ILE A 240 64.78 -16.99 21.00
C ILE A 240 65.62 -15.71 20.99
N GLN A 241 66.92 -15.88 20.80
CA GLN A 241 67.94 -14.94 21.26
C GLN A 241 67.93 -13.57 20.56
N ASN A 242 67.65 -12.50 21.33
CA ASN A 242 67.63 -11.11 20.87
C ASN A 242 68.24 -10.12 21.88
N ALA A 243 69.49 -10.36 22.28
CA ALA A 243 70.15 -9.65 23.38
C ALA A 243 70.43 -8.14 23.16
N ASP A 244 69.90 -7.56 22.08
CA ASP A 244 69.85 -6.12 21.82
C ASP A 244 68.46 -5.49 22.03
N GLN A 245 67.42 -6.30 22.21
CA GLN A 245 66.09 -5.94 22.71
C GLN A 245 65.41 -4.82 21.91
N LYS A 246 65.50 -4.92 20.59
CA LYS A 246 64.94 -3.93 19.68
C LYS A 246 63.59 -4.37 19.10
N ASP A 247 62.76 -3.34 18.95
CA ASP A 247 61.41 -3.23 18.41
C ASP A 247 61.43 -1.99 17.47
N VAL A 248 60.96 -2.10 16.22
CA VAL A 248 60.99 -1.00 15.22
C VAL A 248 59.86 0.01 15.40
N ASP A 249 58.65 -0.46 15.70
CA ASP A 249 57.43 0.34 15.55
C ASP A 249 56.69 0.60 16.88
N GLY A 250 57.12 -0.06 17.95
CA GLY A 250 56.72 0.19 19.34
C GLY A 250 55.54 -0.63 19.81
N ASP A 251 55.32 -1.81 19.23
CA ASP A 251 54.19 -2.70 19.52
C ASP A 251 54.35 -3.47 20.85
N GLY A 252 55.60 -3.73 21.27
CA GLY A 252 55.95 -4.54 22.43
C GLY A 252 56.68 -5.86 22.12
N LEU A 253 56.80 -6.23 20.84
CA LEU A 253 57.57 -7.35 20.31
C LEU A 253 58.77 -6.86 19.49
N GLY A 254 59.78 -7.71 19.31
CA GLY A 254 61.04 -7.38 18.62
C GLY A 254 61.21 -7.99 17.23
N ASP A 255 62.10 -7.40 16.43
CA ASP A 255 62.17 -7.50 14.95
C ASP A 255 62.19 -8.89 14.29
N VAL A 256 62.49 -10.01 14.97
CA VAL A 256 62.23 -11.35 14.39
C VAL A 256 61.47 -12.30 15.34
N CYS A 257 60.82 -11.75 16.37
CA CYS A 257 59.65 -12.38 17.02
C CYS A 257 58.35 -11.85 16.45
N ASP A 258 58.40 -10.63 15.92
CA ASP A 258 57.40 -10.03 15.08
C ASP A 258 57.39 -10.64 13.66
N ASN A 259 56.21 -11.06 13.18
CA ASN A 259 55.94 -11.49 11.81
C ASN A 259 55.58 -10.32 10.87
N CYS A 260 55.46 -9.10 11.41
CA CYS A 260 55.42 -7.84 10.68
C CYS A 260 56.38 -6.76 11.24
N PRO A 261 57.74 -6.94 11.18
CA PRO A 261 58.80 -6.11 11.82
C PRO A 261 58.91 -4.60 11.52
N LYS A 262 57.84 -3.97 11.02
CA LYS A 262 57.69 -2.56 10.66
C LYS A 262 56.23 -2.08 10.78
N GLN A 263 55.29 -2.94 11.20
CA GLN A 263 53.86 -2.66 11.26
C GLN A 263 53.09 -3.33 12.42
N ALA A 264 53.51 -3.04 13.64
CA ALA A 264 52.76 -3.05 14.90
C ALA A 264 51.46 -3.88 14.91
N ASN A 265 51.58 -5.17 15.21
CA ASN A 265 50.49 -6.14 15.29
C ASN A 265 50.61 -7.03 16.55
N PRO A 266 50.32 -6.53 17.77
CA PRO A 266 50.64 -7.22 19.04
C PRO A 266 49.88 -8.52 19.32
N SER A 267 49.11 -9.03 18.36
CA SER A 267 48.47 -10.34 18.40
C SER A 267 49.17 -11.41 17.56
N GLN A 268 50.14 -11.03 16.71
CA GLN A 268 50.94 -11.94 15.87
C GLN A 268 50.08 -12.96 15.12
N ASN A 269 49.00 -12.48 14.52
CA ASN A 269 48.19 -13.32 13.65
C ASN A 269 48.97 -13.60 12.36
N ASP A 270 48.90 -14.85 11.93
CA ASP A 270 49.34 -15.37 10.63
C ASP A 270 48.25 -16.37 10.23
N THR A 271 47.41 -16.01 9.26
CA THR A 271 46.16 -16.75 8.97
C THR A 271 46.38 -17.98 8.08
N ASP A 272 47.41 -17.99 7.23
CA ASP A 272 47.70 -19.08 6.29
C ASP A 272 48.96 -19.90 6.60
N SER A 273 49.76 -19.43 7.58
CA SER A 273 50.98 -20.04 8.12
C SER A 273 52.23 -19.93 7.22
N ASP A 274 52.41 -18.79 6.55
CA ASP A 274 53.59 -18.49 5.72
C ASP A 274 54.76 -17.81 6.48
N ALA A 275 54.50 -17.34 7.71
CA ALA A 275 55.37 -16.55 8.61
C ALA A 275 55.50 -15.04 8.33
N ILE A 276 54.63 -14.47 7.49
CA ILE A 276 54.28 -13.04 7.46
C ILE A 276 52.96 -12.86 8.25
N GLY A 277 52.75 -11.68 8.86
CA GLY A 277 51.53 -11.43 9.65
C GLY A 277 50.37 -10.79 8.88
N ASP A 278 49.13 -11.06 9.34
CA ASP A 278 47.85 -10.50 8.84
C ASP A 278 47.87 -8.97 8.59
N ALA A 279 48.77 -8.24 9.25
CA ALA A 279 48.87 -6.79 9.15
C ALA A 279 49.64 -6.31 7.91
N CYS A 280 50.66 -7.07 7.50
CA CYS A 280 51.63 -6.68 6.46
C CYS A 280 51.69 -7.65 5.27
N ASP A 281 50.87 -8.70 5.30
CA ASP A 281 50.70 -9.69 4.24
C ASP A 281 49.73 -9.21 3.15
N ASN A 282 50.17 -9.26 1.87
CA ASN A 282 49.36 -8.92 0.70
C ASN A 282 48.56 -10.09 0.09
N CYS A 283 48.62 -11.30 0.67
CA CYS A 283 47.85 -12.48 0.27
C CYS A 283 47.30 -13.30 1.46
N LEU A 284 46.62 -12.65 2.41
CA LEU A 284 45.97 -13.14 3.66
C LEU A 284 45.42 -14.59 3.79
N GLN A 285 45.30 -15.37 2.72
CA GLN A 285 44.79 -16.74 2.67
C GLN A 285 45.64 -17.70 1.80
N ILE A 286 46.72 -17.24 1.17
CA ILE A 286 47.53 -17.96 0.15
C ILE A 286 49.04 -17.72 0.39
N PRO A 287 49.76 -18.69 1.00
CA PRO A 287 51.13 -18.50 1.48
C PRO A 287 52.12 -17.99 0.43
N ASN A 288 52.61 -16.75 0.58
CA ASN A 288 53.51 -16.09 -0.37
C ASN A 288 54.72 -15.38 0.30
N PRO A 289 55.68 -16.09 0.95
CA PRO A 289 56.72 -15.47 1.80
C PRO A 289 57.74 -14.55 1.09
N GLU A 290 57.60 -14.33 -0.22
CA GLU A 290 58.37 -13.36 -0.99
C GLU A 290 57.63 -12.03 -1.18
N GLN A 291 56.35 -11.92 -0.78
CA GLN A 291 55.52 -10.70 -0.73
C GLN A 291 55.70 -9.80 -1.97
N LYS A 292 55.48 -10.40 -3.15
CA LYS A 292 55.58 -9.72 -4.44
C LYS A 292 54.25 -9.05 -4.77
N ASP A 293 54.34 -7.87 -5.35
CA ASP A 293 53.26 -7.14 -6.02
C ASP A 293 53.86 -6.67 -7.36
N GLY A 294 53.33 -7.18 -8.46
CA GLY A 294 53.86 -7.02 -9.81
C GLY A 294 53.58 -5.67 -10.46
N ASP A 295 52.51 -4.97 -10.05
CA ASP A 295 52.05 -3.74 -10.71
C ASP A 295 51.69 -2.56 -9.77
N GLY A 296 51.62 -2.81 -8.47
CA GLY A 296 51.43 -1.82 -7.41
C GLY A 296 49.99 -1.69 -6.94
N ASP A 297 49.24 -2.80 -6.83
CA ASP A 297 47.81 -2.82 -6.47
C ASP A 297 47.52 -3.00 -4.97
N ASP A 298 48.53 -3.40 -4.18
CA ASP A 298 48.49 -3.79 -2.77
C ASP A 298 47.96 -5.23 -2.49
N VAL A 299 47.79 -6.07 -3.52
CA VAL A 299 47.58 -7.54 -3.51
C VAL A 299 48.86 -8.22 -4.04
N GLY A 300 49.03 -9.54 -3.84
CA GLY A 300 50.25 -10.25 -4.23
C GLY A 300 50.16 -11.20 -5.43
N ASP A 301 51.26 -11.34 -6.18
CA ASP A 301 51.41 -12.14 -7.41
C ASP A 301 50.83 -13.58 -7.32
N ASP A 302 50.86 -14.18 -6.14
CA ASP A 302 50.45 -15.57 -5.88
C ASP A 302 48.94 -15.71 -5.55
N CYS A 303 48.23 -14.60 -5.29
CA CYS A 303 46.79 -14.54 -5.06
C CYS A 303 46.03 -13.59 -6.02
N ASP A 304 46.73 -12.82 -6.84
CA ASP A 304 46.19 -11.86 -7.80
C ASP A 304 45.68 -12.54 -9.10
N ASN A 305 44.43 -12.28 -9.46
CA ASN A 305 43.83 -12.76 -10.71
C ASN A 305 44.13 -11.90 -11.96
N CYS A 306 44.87 -10.80 -11.82
CA CYS A 306 45.40 -9.99 -12.93
C CYS A 306 46.81 -9.41 -12.68
N ILE A 307 47.81 -10.30 -12.47
CA ILE A 307 49.27 -10.13 -12.20
C ILE A 307 50.04 -8.97 -12.94
N ALA A 308 49.41 -8.23 -13.85
CA ALA A 308 49.96 -7.06 -14.52
C ALA A 308 48.96 -5.89 -14.77
N THR A 309 47.77 -5.89 -14.16
CA THR A 309 46.65 -4.96 -14.45
C THR A 309 45.85 -4.47 -13.21
N ARG A 310 46.55 -4.02 -12.16
CA ARG A 310 46.11 -3.23 -11.00
C ARG A 310 44.60 -3.26 -10.65
N ASN A 311 44.19 -4.28 -9.90
CA ASN A 311 42.82 -4.69 -9.62
C ASN A 311 42.55 -4.95 -8.11
N PRO A 312 42.61 -3.95 -7.20
CA PRO A 312 42.62 -4.19 -5.74
C PRO A 312 41.32 -4.73 -5.13
N ASP A 313 40.26 -4.85 -5.93
CA ASP A 313 39.02 -5.51 -5.56
C ASP A 313 38.94 -6.97 -6.05
N GLN A 314 39.93 -7.44 -6.81
CA GLN A 314 40.16 -8.82 -7.25
C GLN A 314 38.89 -9.46 -7.87
N LYS A 315 38.13 -8.64 -8.59
CA LYS A 315 36.84 -9.02 -9.16
C LYS A 315 37.03 -9.97 -10.35
N ASP A 316 36.65 -11.22 -10.13
CA ASP A 316 36.43 -12.28 -11.12
C ASP A 316 34.92 -12.62 -11.02
N SER A 317 34.19 -12.45 -12.11
CA SER A 317 32.72 -12.55 -12.11
C SER A 317 32.18 -13.91 -12.52
N ASP A 318 32.95 -14.70 -13.25
CA ASP A 318 32.55 -16.01 -13.78
C ASP A 318 33.23 -17.21 -13.10
N SER A 319 34.26 -16.93 -12.29
CA SER A 319 35.06 -17.83 -11.48
C SER A 319 36.00 -18.76 -12.26
N ASP A 320 36.59 -18.28 -13.36
CA ASP A 320 37.59 -19.04 -14.12
C ASP A 320 39.05 -18.92 -13.62
N GLY A 321 39.36 -17.85 -12.86
CA GLY A 321 40.69 -17.56 -12.35
C GLY A 321 41.41 -16.35 -12.97
N LEU A 322 40.77 -15.62 -13.88
CA LEU A 322 41.20 -14.29 -14.35
C LEU A 322 40.25 -13.21 -13.84
N GLY A 323 40.78 -12.01 -13.58
CA GLY A 323 39.96 -10.87 -13.16
C GLY A 323 39.36 -10.09 -14.35
N ASP A 324 38.20 -9.47 -14.12
CA ASP A 324 37.43 -8.62 -15.05
C ASP A 324 38.27 -7.61 -15.88
N LEU A 325 39.41 -7.15 -15.33
CA LEU A 325 40.24 -6.10 -15.90
C LEU A 325 41.35 -6.62 -16.84
N CYS A 326 41.63 -7.92 -16.82
CA CYS A 326 42.60 -8.57 -17.71
C CYS A 326 41.98 -9.67 -18.59
N ASP A 327 40.71 -10.00 -18.37
CA ASP A 327 39.93 -10.96 -19.12
C ASP A 327 39.24 -10.34 -20.36
N ASN A 328 39.26 -11.05 -21.50
CA ASN A 328 38.50 -10.72 -22.71
C ASN A 328 37.11 -11.40 -22.84
N CYS A 329 36.66 -12.19 -21.86
CA CYS A 329 35.25 -12.55 -21.66
C CYS A 329 34.80 -12.52 -20.17
N PRO A 330 34.78 -11.36 -19.46
CA PRO A 330 34.52 -11.24 -18.01
C PRO A 330 33.24 -11.86 -17.39
N GLU A 331 32.40 -12.53 -18.17
CA GLU A 331 31.17 -13.20 -17.73
C GLU A 331 31.03 -14.64 -18.33
N VAL A 332 32.05 -15.16 -19.05
CA VAL A 332 32.02 -16.44 -19.80
C VAL A 332 33.38 -17.21 -19.78
N PRO A 333 33.56 -18.24 -18.94
CA PRO A 333 34.88 -18.78 -18.54
C PRO A 333 35.85 -19.15 -19.68
N ASN A 334 36.91 -18.36 -19.87
CA ASN A 334 37.87 -18.44 -20.97
C ASN A 334 39.36 -18.23 -20.63
N ALA A 335 39.90 -18.87 -19.60
CA ALA A 335 41.30 -18.82 -19.14
C ALA A 335 42.38 -19.20 -20.18
N ASP A 336 41.98 -19.54 -21.41
CA ASP A 336 42.83 -19.66 -22.59
C ASP A 336 42.98 -18.37 -23.42
N GLN A 337 42.18 -17.32 -23.14
CA GLN A 337 42.22 -15.94 -23.65
C GLN A 337 42.37 -15.82 -25.17
N ASN A 338 41.84 -16.79 -25.91
CA ASN A 338 41.93 -16.81 -27.37
C ASN A 338 40.95 -15.80 -27.98
N ASP A 339 41.49 -14.82 -28.68
CA ASP A 339 40.82 -13.87 -29.58
C ASP A 339 41.33 -14.17 -31.01
N THR A 340 40.42 -14.54 -31.92
CA THR A 340 40.79 -15.06 -33.25
C THR A 340 41.12 -13.95 -34.25
N ASP A 341 40.45 -12.80 -34.13
CA ASP A 341 40.50 -11.74 -35.13
C ASP A 341 41.22 -10.48 -34.61
N ALA A 342 41.45 -10.39 -33.30
CA ALA A 342 42.10 -9.36 -32.49
C ALA A 342 41.27 -8.07 -32.28
N ASP A 343 39.99 -8.16 -31.89
CA ASP A 343 39.14 -6.99 -31.62
C ASP A 343 39.06 -6.58 -30.14
N GLY A 344 39.39 -7.49 -29.23
CA GLY A 344 39.32 -7.28 -27.79
C GLY A 344 38.39 -8.23 -27.04
N LEU A 345 37.61 -9.07 -27.73
CA LEU A 345 36.77 -10.10 -27.13
C LEU A 345 37.32 -11.51 -27.34
N GLY A 346 37.01 -12.42 -26.42
CA GLY A 346 37.41 -13.82 -26.50
C GLY A 346 36.42 -14.69 -27.30
N ASN A 347 36.95 -15.69 -28.00
CA ASN A 347 36.24 -16.69 -28.83
C ASN A 347 35.05 -17.44 -28.18
N LYS A 348 34.76 -17.23 -26.89
CA LYS A 348 33.65 -17.86 -26.16
C LYS A 348 32.48 -16.91 -25.88
N CYS A 349 32.74 -15.61 -25.87
CA CYS A 349 31.75 -14.54 -25.77
C CYS A 349 31.61 -13.74 -27.07
N ASP A 350 32.37 -14.11 -28.11
CA ASP A 350 32.34 -13.53 -29.45
C ASP A 350 31.42 -14.31 -30.41
N ASN A 351 30.32 -13.67 -30.82
CA ASN A 351 29.34 -14.18 -31.80
C ASN A 351 29.73 -13.95 -33.28
N CYS A 352 30.83 -13.24 -33.56
CA CYS A 352 31.42 -13.10 -34.89
C CYS A 352 32.93 -13.41 -34.90
N LEU A 353 33.29 -14.64 -34.51
CA LEU A 353 34.64 -15.28 -34.48
C LEU A 353 35.66 -14.95 -35.60
N MET A 354 35.24 -14.32 -36.69
CA MET A 354 36.04 -13.97 -37.87
C MET A 354 35.90 -12.49 -38.31
N VAL A 355 35.03 -11.68 -37.68
CA VAL A 355 34.60 -10.34 -38.12
C VAL A 355 34.26 -9.41 -36.94
N LYS A 356 35.22 -8.56 -36.55
CA LYS A 356 35.19 -7.53 -35.49
C LYS A 356 33.82 -6.92 -35.16
N ASN A 357 33.34 -7.20 -33.96
CA ASN A 357 32.17 -6.57 -33.34
C ASN A 357 32.31 -6.52 -31.81
N ALA A 358 33.23 -5.68 -31.32
CA ALA A 358 33.42 -5.41 -29.90
C ALA A 358 32.21 -4.80 -29.16
N ASP A 359 31.05 -4.64 -29.81
CA ASP A 359 29.75 -4.30 -29.24
C ASP A 359 28.78 -5.50 -29.14
N GLN A 360 29.09 -6.64 -29.76
CA GLN A 360 28.32 -7.90 -29.74
C GLN A 360 26.83 -7.71 -30.04
N ALA A 361 26.53 -6.82 -30.99
CA ALA A 361 25.19 -6.67 -31.52
C ALA A 361 24.74 -7.99 -32.17
N ASP A 362 23.64 -8.54 -31.66
CA ASP A 362 22.88 -9.70 -32.14
C ASP A 362 21.41 -9.35 -31.86
N ALA A 363 20.74 -8.82 -32.88
CA ALA A 363 19.45 -8.15 -32.71
C ALA A 363 18.24 -9.09 -32.65
N ASP A 364 18.39 -10.36 -33.02
CA ASP A 364 17.31 -11.37 -32.97
C ASP A 364 17.58 -12.57 -32.03
N SER A 365 18.82 -12.68 -31.53
CA SER A 365 19.31 -13.67 -30.57
C SER A 365 19.45 -15.11 -31.12
N ASP A 366 19.91 -15.27 -32.36
CA ASP A 366 20.26 -16.57 -32.95
C ASP A 366 21.63 -17.12 -32.50
N GLY A 367 22.56 -16.24 -32.12
CA GLY A 367 23.93 -16.58 -31.71
C GLY A 367 25.03 -16.17 -32.71
N LEU A 368 24.69 -15.51 -33.81
CA LEU A 368 25.59 -14.77 -34.70
C LEU A 368 25.39 -13.25 -34.51
N GLY A 369 26.41 -12.46 -34.77
CA GLY A 369 26.32 -11.00 -34.65
C GLY A 369 25.94 -10.28 -35.94
N ASP A 370 25.29 -9.12 -35.82
CA ASP A 370 24.74 -8.26 -36.89
C ASP A 370 25.71 -7.96 -38.07
N VAL A 371 27.03 -8.15 -37.90
CA VAL A 371 28.07 -7.86 -38.90
C VAL A 371 28.59 -9.09 -39.64
N CYS A 372 28.29 -10.30 -39.15
CA CYS A 372 28.65 -11.57 -39.79
C CYS A 372 27.43 -12.41 -40.18
N ASP A 373 26.23 -11.96 -39.79
CA ASP A 373 24.94 -12.50 -40.16
C ASP A 373 24.42 -11.89 -41.50
N ASN A 374 23.82 -12.73 -42.36
CA ASN A 374 23.13 -12.34 -43.59
C ASN A 374 21.61 -12.13 -43.46
N CYS A 375 21.00 -12.44 -42.31
CA CYS A 375 19.66 -11.98 -41.92
C CYS A 375 19.63 -11.32 -40.52
N PRO A 376 20.34 -10.19 -40.24
CA PRO A 376 20.49 -9.55 -38.90
C PRO A 376 19.25 -9.19 -38.07
N GLN A 377 18.05 -9.62 -38.44
CA GLN A 377 16.77 -9.42 -37.74
C GLN A 377 15.85 -10.67 -37.82
N VAL A 378 16.29 -11.80 -38.40
CA VAL A 378 15.48 -13.00 -38.74
C VAL A 378 16.23 -14.34 -38.56
N VAL A 379 16.64 -14.66 -37.32
CA VAL A 379 17.04 -15.96 -36.75
C VAL A 379 17.31 -17.07 -37.78
N ASN A 380 18.55 -17.15 -38.27
CA ASN A 380 18.98 -18.12 -39.30
C ASN A 380 20.40 -18.71 -39.05
N PRO A 381 20.61 -19.56 -38.02
CA PRO A 381 21.95 -20.03 -37.65
C PRO A 381 22.67 -20.93 -38.67
N ASP A 382 22.07 -21.18 -39.84
CA ASP A 382 22.66 -21.92 -40.96
C ASP A 382 23.05 -21.03 -42.16
N GLN A 383 22.71 -19.73 -42.15
CA GLN A 383 23.25 -18.71 -43.05
C GLN A 383 23.14 -19.05 -44.55
N ASN A 384 22.00 -19.61 -44.96
CA ASN A 384 21.74 -19.87 -46.38
C ASN A 384 21.54 -18.55 -47.16
N ASP A 385 22.10 -18.48 -48.35
CA ASP A 385 21.95 -17.43 -49.36
C ASP A 385 21.92 -18.17 -50.72
N THR A 386 20.79 -18.07 -51.43
CA THR A 386 20.51 -18.88 -52.63
C THR A 386 21.13 -18.30 -53.91
N ASP A 387 21.38 -16.98 -54.00
CA ASP A 387 21.88 -16.34 -55.23
C ASP A 387 23.21 -15.56 -55.12
N GLU A 388 23.85 -15.62 -53.95
CA GLU A 388 25.18 -15.11 -53.59
C GLU A 388 25.29 -13.57 -53.55
N ASP A 389 24.22 -12.87 -53.12
CA ASP A 389 24.21 -11.40 -53.03
C ASP A 389 24.56 -10.79 -51.67
N GLY A 390 24.48 -11.59 -50.60
CA GLY A 390 24.78 -11.17 -49.23
C GLY A 390 23.57 -10.98 -48.31
N VAL A 391 22.34 -11.20 -48.77
CA VAL A 391 21.14 -11.35 -47.93
C VAL A 391 20.74 -12.82 -47.88
N GLY A 392 20.32 -13.32 -46.71
CA GLY A 392 19.95 -14.72 -46.56
C GLY A 392 18.50 -15.06 -46.92
N ASP A 393 18.25 -16.34 -47.21
CA ASP A 393 16.98 -16.91 -47.69
C ASP A 393 15.72 -16.56 -46.85
N LEU A 394 15.88 -16.10 -45.60
CA LEU A 394 14.78 -15.74 -44.69
C LEU A 394 14.51 -14.23 -44.59
N ALA A 395 15.43 -13.38 -45.07
CA ALA A 395 15.27 -11.93 -45.16
C ALA A 395 15.17 -11.44 -46.62
N ASP A 396 15.48 -12.29 -47.60
CA ASP A 396 15.47 -11.96 -49.03
C ASP A 396 14.07 -12.00 -49.66
N ASN A 397 13.60 -10.85 -50.14
CA ASN A 397 12.34 -10.71 -50.88
C ASN A 397 12.45 -10.98 -52.40
N CYS A 398 13.63 -11.38 -52.91
CA CYS A 398 13.79 -11.92 -54.26
C CYS A 398 14.77 -13.12 -54.32
N LEU A 399 14.51 -14.21 -53.58
CA LEU A 399 15.22 -15.51 -53.43
C LEU A 399 16.00 -16.12 -54.64
N ASN A 400 15.84 -15.62 -55.86
CA ASN A 400 16.52 -16.08 -57.08
C ASN A 400 17.02 -14.92 -58.00
N VAL A 401 16.94 -13.65 -57.58
CA VAL A 401 17.12 -12.43 -58.41
C VAL A 401 17.83 -11.26 -57.66
N SER A 402 18.99 -11.52 -57.06
CA SER A 402 20.01 -10.61 -56.51
C SER A 402 19.61 -9.13 -56.37
N ASN A 403 19.11 -8.80 -55.19
CA ASN A 403 18.57 -7.52 -54.79
C ASN A 403 19.01 -7.03 -53.40
N ALA A 404 20.30 -7.12 -53.05
CA ALA A 404 20.92 -6.70 -51.78
C ALA A 404 20.64 -5.28 -51.25
N ASP A 405 19.87 -4.45 -51.96
CA ASP A 405 19.22 -3.25 -51.43
C ASP A 405 17.83 -3.51 -50.79
N GLN A 406 17.35 -4.76 -50.85
CA GLN A 406 16.08 -5.35 -50.40
C GLN A 406 14.87 -4.45 -50.63
N LYS A 407 14.90 -3.77 -51.78
CA LYS A 407 13.97 -2.71 -52.10
C LYS A 407 12.65 -3.31 -52.57
N ASP A 408 11.65 -3.20 -51.72
CA ASP A 408 10.23 -3.38 -51.95
C ASP A 408 9.58 -1.98 -51.82
N SER A 409 8.72 -1.59 -52.78
CA SER A 409 8.16 -0.23 -52.87
C SER A 409 6.77 -0.06 -52.26
N ASP A 410 5.97 -1.12 -52.22
CA ASP A 410 4.56 -1.10 -51.81
C ASP A 410 4.27 -2.02 -50.61
N SER A 411 5.28 -2.79 -50.19
CA SER A 411 5.37 -3.61 -48.97
C SER A 411 4.54 -4.89 -49.00
N ASP A 412 4.54 -5.59 -50.14
CA ASP A 412 3.83 -6.86 -50.30
C ASP A 412 4.64 -8.12 -49.93
N GLY A 413 5.97 -8.01 -49.90
CA GLY A 413 6.89 -9.13 -49.63
C GLY A 413 7.71 -9.62 -50.82
N LEU A 414 7.60 -8.99 -52.01
CA LEU A 414 8.47 -9.17 -53.16
C LEU A 414 9.29 -7.91 -53.43
N GLY A 415 10.52 -8.08 -53.92
CA GLY A 415 11.38 -6.94 -54.27
C GLY A 415 11.17 -6.42 -55.69
N ASP A 416 11.42 -5.12 -55.89
CA ASP A 416 11.41 -4.33 -57.15
C ASP A 416 12.01 -5.02 -58.40
N LYS A 417 12.82 -6.07 -58.24
CA LYS A 417 13.56 -6.77 -59.31
C LYS A 417 12.94 -8.10 -59.74
N CYS A 418 12.12 -8.71 -58.88
CA CYS A 418 11.42 -9.96 -59.16
C CYS A 418 9.89 -9.75 -59.29
N ASP A 419 9.42 -8.57 -58.96
CA ASP A 419 8.03 -8.12 -59.06
C ASP A 419 7.66 -7.57 -60.46
N ASN A 420 6.49 -7.96 -60.99
CA ASN A 420 5.89 -7.46 -62.23
C ASN A 420 4.94 -6.26 -62.04
N CYS A 421 4.63 -5.87 -60.80
CA CYS A 421 4.02 -4.59 -60.44
C CYS A 421 4.77 -3.82 -59.32
N PRO A 422 6.04 -3.37 -59.51
CA PRO A 422 6.90 -2.74 -58.50
C PRO A 422 6.43 -1.48 -57.74
N GLN A 423 5.15 -1.10 -57.81
CA GLN A 423 4.51 0.00 -57.06
C GLN A 423 3.07 -0.36 -56.61
N VAL A 424 2.58 -1.59 -56.85
CA VAL A 424 1.22 -2.06 -56.57
C VAL A 424 1.21 -3.55 -56.19
N ALA A 425 1.27 -3.83 -54.89
CA ALA A 425 1.24 -5.16 -54.25
C ALA A 425 0.41 -6.26 -54.95
N ASN A 426 1.10 -7.30 -55.44
CA ASN A 426 0.53 -8.53 -56.03
C ASN A 426 1.42 -9.78 -55.81
N LEU A 427 1.47 -10.26 -54.57
CA LEU A 427 2.24 -11.43 -54.13
C LEU A 427 1.97 -12.74 -54.91
N ASP A 428 0.90 -12.83 -55.71
CA ASP A 428 0.63 -13.96 -56.60
C ASP A 428 1.18 -13.79 -58.03
N GLN A 429 1.64 -12.59 -58.40
CA GLN A 429 2.36 -12.27 -59.65
C GLN A 429 1.64 -12.74 -60.92
N ASN A 430 0.31 -12.61 -60.94
CA ASN A 430 -0.47 -12.89 -62.14
C ASN A 430 -0.15 -11.86 -63.24
N ASP A 431 -0.15 -12.36 -64.48
CA ASP A 431 0.09 -11.68 -65.74
C ASP A 431 -0.79 -12.44 -66.76
N THR A 432 -1.89 -11.83 -67.17
CA THR A 432 -2.98 -12.54 -67.89
C THR A 432 -2.67 -12.78 -69.37
N ASP A 433 -1.82 -11.97 -69.99
CA ASP A 433 -1.54 -12.01 -71.43
C ASP A 433 -0.06 -12.17 -71.83
N ASP A 434 0.81 -12.48 -70.86
CA ASP A 434 2.26 -12.71 -70.98
C ASP A 434 3.05 -11.44 -71.41
N ASP A 435 2.61 -10.26 -70.99
CA ASP A 435 3.21 -8.94 -71.29
C ASP A 435 4.44 -8.63 -70.41
N GLY A 436 4.42 -9.00 -69.13
CA GLY A 436 5.42 -8.64 -68.12
C GLY A 436 5.06 -7.45 -67.24
N VAL A 437 3.85 -6.91 -67.36
CA VAL A 437 3.17 -6.08 -66.36
C VAL A 437 2.11 -6.94 -65.68
N GLY A 438 1.97 -6.85 -64.35
CA GLY A 438 1.02 -7.70 -63.62
C GLY A 438 -0.43 -7.20 -63.65
N ASP A 439 -1.38 -8.13 -63.45
CA ASP A 439 -2.84 -7.91 -63.50
C ASP A 439 -3.36 -6.70 -62.70
N VAL A 440 -2.66 -6.28 -61.65
CA VAL A 440 -3.10 -5.20 -60.72
C VAL A 440 -2.61 -3.81 -61.11
N CYS A 441 -1.61 -3.72 -61.98
CA CYS A 441 -1.01 -2.47 -62.44
C CYS A 441 -1.06 -2.29 -63.96
N ASP A 442 -1.56 -3.28 -64.68
CA ASP A 442 -1.89 -3.20 -66.10
C ASP A 442 -3.22 -2.45 -66.35
N ASN A 443 -3.20 -1.47 -67.26
CA ASN A 443 -4.37 -0.75 -67.75
C ASN A 443 -5.07 -1.39 -68.97
N CYS A 444 -4.75 -2.65 -69.35
CA CYS A 444 -5.41 -3.33 -70.47
C CYS A 444 -5.45 -4.88 -70.45
N LEU A 445 -5.68 -5.50 -69.28
CA LEU A 445 -5.65 -6.95 -68.91
C LEU A 445 -5.79 -8.07 -69.96
N ASP A 446 -6.46 -7.85 -71.10
CA ASP A 446 -6.67 -8.80 -72.20
C ASP A 446 -5.83 -8.48 -73.48
N ILE A 447 -5.06 -7.37 -73.54
CA ILE A 447 -4.40 -6.84 -74.76
C ILE A 447 -3.03 -6.16 -74.51
N ALA A 448 -1.97 -6.96 -74.58
CA ALA A 448 -0.57 -6.62 -74.33
C ALA A 448 -0.12 -5.23 -74.83
N ASN A 449 0.39 -4.45 -73.88
CA ASN A 449 0.50 -2.99 -73.87
C ASN A 449 1.69 -2.53 -73.00
N ASN A 450 2.85 -3.18 -73.07
CA ASN A 450 4.03 -2.97 -72.18
C ASN A 450 4.50 -1.51 -71.93
N ASP A 451 4.02 -0.51 -72.68
CA ASP A 451 4.28 0.92 -72.42
C ASP A 451 3.18 1.63 -71.61
N GLN A 452 2.15 0.89 -71.18
CA GLN A 452 1.05 1.25 -70.28
C GLN A 452 0.39 2.57 -70.67
N LYS A 453 0.23 2.75 -71.98
CA LYS A 453 -0.05 4.06 -72.58
C LYS A 453 -1.53 4.44 -72.48
N ASP A 454 -1.74 5.49 -71.71
CA ASP A 454 -3.02 6.17 -71.45
C ASP A 454 -2.82 7.68 -71.77
N VAL A 455 -3.75 8.28 -72.54
CA VAL A 455 -3.67 9.67 -73.03
C VAL A 455 -4.35 10.68 -72.13
N ASP A 456 -5.56 10.39 -71.63
CA ASP A 456 -6.40 11.35 -70.91
C ASP A 456 -6.50 11.11 -69.40
N ARG A 457 -6.07 9.92 -68.94
CA ARG A 457 -5.79 9.50 -67.56
C ARG A 457 -6.99 8.99 -66.78
N ASP A 458 -7.77 8.11 -67.41
CA ASP A 458 -8.82 7.34 -66.76
C ASP A 458 -8.38 6.00 -66.17
N THR A 459 -7.16 5.53 -66.49
CA THR A 459 -6.59 4.21 -66.19
C THR A 459 -7.07 3.05 -67.08
N VAL A 460 -7.41 3.32 -68.33
CA VAL A 460 -7.53 2.35 -69.43
C VAL A 460 -6.48 2.69 -70.51
N ALA A 461 -5.93 1.70 -71.21
CA ALA A 461 -4.98 1.96 -72.29
C ALA A 461 -5.66 2.41 -73.59
N ASP A 462 -4.96 3.27 -74.35
CA ASP A 462 -5.26 3.70 -75.74
C ASP A 462 -5.72 2.58 -76.70
N VAL A 463 -5.41 1.32 -76.39
CA VAL A 463 -5.63 0.14 -77.25
C VAL A 463 -6.87 -0.69 -76.89
N CYS A 464 -7.46 -0.48 -75.71
CA CYS A 464 -8.75 -1.03 -75.28
C CYS A 464 -9.81 0.04 -75.00
N ASP A 465 -9.42 1.31 -74.93
CA ASP A 465 -10.30 2.46 -74.68
C ASP A 465 -11.21 2.81 -75.89
N ASN A 466 -12.52 2.93 -75.64
CA ASN A 466 -13.53 3.36 -76.61
C ASN A 466 -13.83 4.88 -76.60
N CYS A 467 -13.20 5.68 -75.73
CA CYS A 467 -13.08 7.14 -75.86
C CYS A 467 -11.64 7.70 -75.64
N PRO A 468 -10.61 7.40 -76.47
CA PRO A 468 -9.19 7.81 -76.31
C PRO A 468 -8.80 9.30 -76.20
N GLU A 469 -9.76 10.21 -76.02
CA GLU A 469 -9.55 11.61 -75.64
C GLU A 469 -10.52 12.12 -74.54
N VAL A 470 -11.40 11.26 -73.95
CA VAL A 470 -12.53 11.62 -73.06
C VAL A 470 -12.79 10.62 -71.89
N ALA A 471 -11.75 10.21 -71.19
CA ALA A 471 -11.69 9.62 -69.85
C ALA A 471 -12.92 8.84 -69.34
N ASN A 472 -13.00 7.56 -69.68
CA ASN A 472 -14.12 6.68 -69.35
C ASN A 472 -13.73 5.28 -68.83
N LEU A 473 -13.11 5.22 -67.65
CA LEU A 473 -12.71 3.99 -66.94
C LEU A 473 -13.78 2.87 -66.88
N ASP A 474 -15.05 3.25 -66.85
CA ASP A 474 -16.18 2.34 -66.83
C ASP A 474 -16.47 1.68 -68.20
N GLN A 475 -15.89 2.21 -69.28
CA GLN A 475 -15.88 1.74 -70.68
C GLN A 475 -17.26 1.36 -71.22
N ASN A 476 -18.32 1.93 -70.63
CA ASN A 476 -19.70 1.76 -71.08
C ASN A 476 -19.85 2.32 -72.49
N ASP A 477 -20.37 1.46 -73.35
CA ASP A 477 -20.89 1.68 -74.71
C ASP A 477 -22.27 1.01 -74.66
N THR A 478 -23.30 1.82 -74.46
CA THR A 478 -24.63 1.35 -74.04
C THR A 478 -25.45 0.75 -75.21
N ASP A 479 -25.02 0.94 -76.47
CA ASP A 479 -25.74 0.46 -77.65
C ASP A 479 -24.92 -0.39 -78.66
N ASP A 480 -23.67 -0.73 -78.33
CA ASP A 480 -22.70 -1.53 -79.12
C ASP A 480 -22.24 -0.82 -80.44
N ASP A 481 -22.17 0.52 -80.45
CA ASP A 481 -21.74 1.39 -81.56
C ASP A 481 -20.22 1.35 -81.82
N GLY A 482 -19.43 1.29 -80.75
CA GLY A 482 -17.97 1.40 -80.76
C GLY A 482 -17.41 2.73 -80.25
N LEU A 483 -18.28 3.65 -79.79
CA LEU A 483 -17.94 4.85 -79.01
C LEU A 483 -18.48 4.68 -77.58
N GLY A 484 -17.72 5.08 -76.57
CA GLY A 484 -18.22 5.07 -75.20
C GLY A 484 -19.19 6.22 -74.89
N ASP A 485 -20.08 6.00 -73.91
CA ASP A 485 -21.17 6.90 -73.47
C ASP A 485 -20.73 8.36 -73.13
N LYS A 486 -19.42 8.62 -73.00
CA LYS A 486 -18.85 9.94 -72.67
C LYS A 486 -18.31 10.73 -73.86
N CYS A 487 -18.02 10.06 -74.97
CA CYS A 487 -17.60 10.69 -76.23
C CYS A 487 -18.70 10.67 -77.30
N ASP A 488 -19.73 9.83 -77.12
CA ASP A 488 -20.94 9.79 -77.93
C ASP A 488 -21.92 10.96 -77.63
N ASN A 489 -22.61 11.46 -78.67
CA ASN A 489 -23.69 12.43 -78.62
C ASN A 489 -25.12 11.84 -78.70
N CYS A 490 -25.28 10.53 -78.86
CA CYS A 490 -26.53 9.78 -78.61
C CYS A 490 -26.31 8.41 -77.91
N PRO A 491 -25.85 8.35 -76.63
CA PRO A 491 -25.51 7.11 -75.88
C PRO A 491 -26.57 6.00 -75.69
N GLU A 492 -27.72 6.08 -76.36
CA GLU A 492 -28.75 5.02 -76.38
C GLU A 492 -29.23 4.69 -77.82
N ALA A 493 -28.59 5.20 -78.89
CA ALA A 493 -29.15 5.24 -80.24
C ALA A 493 -28.19 5.19 -81.46
N ILE A 494 -27.17 4.31 -81.45
CA ILE A 494 -26.28 3.85 -82.55
C ILE A 494 -26.09 4.88 -83.67
N ASN A 495 -25.09 5.75 -83.54
CA ASN A 495 -24.75 6.76 -84.52
C ASN A 495 -23.21 6.97 -84.67
N PRO A 496 -22.45 6.01 -85.24
CA PRO A 496 -20.97 6.09 -85.33
C PRO A 496 -20.43 7.21 -86.23
N GLU A 497 -21.32 7.97 -86.89
CA GLU A 497 -20.99 9.14 -87.71
C GLU A 497 -21.23 10.48 -86.99
N GLN A 498 -21.87 10.46 -85.80
CA GLN A 498 -22.02 11.59 -84.87
C GLN A 498 -22.60 12.88 -85.51
N GLU A 499 -23.67 12.75 -86.30
CA GLU A 499 -24.35 13.90 -86.93
C GLU A 499 -25.16 14.71 -85.88
N ASP A 500 -24.96 16.04 -85.89
CA ASP A 500 -25.58 17.07 -85.03
C ASP A 500 -25.83 18.30 -85.92
N GLY A 501 -27.12 18.62 -86.14
CA GLY A 501 -27.59 19.53 -87.18
C GLY A 501 -27.65 21.00 -86.77
N ASP A 502 -27.91 21.32 -85.50
CA ASP A 502 -28.00 22.69 -84.98
C ASP A 502 -26.88 23.10 -84.02
N LEU A 503 -26.03 22.14 -83.63
CA LEU A 503 -24.79 22.26 -82.88
C LEU A 503 -24.96 22.46 -81.37
N ASP A 504 -26.01 21.91 -80.78
CA ASP A 504 -26.23 21.90 -79.34
C ASP A 504 -25.49 20.77 -78.58
N LYS A 505 -25.03 19.74 -79.29
CA LYS A 505 -24.39 18.48 -78.82
C LYS A 505 -25.31 17.31 -78.43
N VAL A 506 -26.53 17.27 -78.94
CA VAL A 506 -27.35 16.06 -79.07
C VAL A 506 -27.30 15.65 -80.54
N GLY A 507 -27.24 14.36 -80.84
CA GLY A 507 -27.24 13.91 -82.23
C GLY A 507 -28.63 13.92 -82.86
N ASP A 508 -28.71 14.14 -84.18
CA ASP A 508 -29.96 14.21 -84.97
C ASP A 508 -30.88 12.97 -84.83
N VAL A 509 -30.35 11.86 -84.31
CA VAL A 509 -31.03 10.58 -84.09
C VAL A 509 -31.80 10.54 -82.77
N CYS A 510 -31.36 11.29 -81.75
CA CYS A 510 -31.92 11.30 -80.40
C CYS A 510 -32.51 12.66 -79.96
N ASP A 511 -32.48 13.68 -80.83
CA ASP A 511 -33.03 15.01 -80.57
C ASP A 511 -34.55 15.12 -80.80
N ASN A 512 -35.28 15.71 -79.84
CA ASN A 512 -36.72 15.98 -79.88
C ASN A 512 -37.12 17.42 -80.32
N CYS A 513 -36.16 18.31 -80.61
CA CYS A 513 -36.38 19.49 -81.45
C CYS A 513 -35.24 19.74 -82.49
N PRO A 514 -35.01 18.87 -83.52
CA PRO A 514 -33.88 18.94 -84.49
C PRO A 514 -33.72 20.17 -85.41
N GLU A 515 -34.35 21.30 -85.09
CA GLU A 515 -34.09 22.60 -85.71
C GLU A 515 -33.92 23.74 -84.65
N ALA A 516 -33.85 23.44 -83.34
CA ALA A 516 -34.12 24.40 -82.26
C ALA A 516 -33.39 24.22 -80.89
N ALA A 517 -32.18 23.67 -80.87
CA ALA A 517 -31.14 23.74 -79.83
C ALA A 517 -31.64 23.74 -78.36
N ASN A 518 -31.93 22.54 -77.87
CA ASN A 518 -32.55 22.25 -76.58
C ASN A 518 -31.82 21.13 -75.81
N ARG A 519 -30.50 21.25 -75.65
CA ARG A 519 -29.54 20.24 -75.13
C ARG A 519 -29.92 19.50 -73.83
N ASP A 520 -30.86 20.00 -73.04
CA ASP A 520 -31.42 19.26 -71.90
C ASP A 520 -32.50 18.24 -72.30
N GLN A 521 -32.81 18.14 -73.61
CA GLN A 521 -33.77 17.25 -74.29
C GLN A 521 -35.12 17.18 -73.58
N LYS A 522 -35.47 18.33 -73.02
CA LYS A 522 -36.50 18.43 -72.02
C LYS A 522 -37.87 18.44 -72.70
N ASP A 523 -38.55 17.30 -72.57
CA ASP A 523 -39.93 17.03 -72.90
C ASP A 523 -40.59 16.59 -71.58
N ILE A 524 -41.45 17.45 -71.00
CA ILE A 524 -42.03 17.20 -69.66
C ILE A 524 -43.18 16.18 -69.68
N ASP A 525 -43.94 16.05 -70.76
CA ASP A 525 -45.15 15.22 -70.82
C ASP A 525 -45.07 13.98 -71.72
N GLN A 526 -43.95 13.84 -72.42
CA GLN A 526 -43.49 12.67 -73.17
C GLN A 526 -44.23 12.42 -74.48
N ASP A 527 -44.59 13.50 -75.19
CA ASP A 527 -45.19 13.41 -76.53
C ASP A 527 -44.19 13.28 -77.69
N SER A 528 -42.90 13.42 -77.40
CA SER A 528 -41.76 13.43 -78.34
C SER A 528 -41.49 14.76 -79.05
N LEU A 529 -42.04 15.87 -78.57
CA LEU A 529 -41.58 17.23 -78.83
C LEU A 529 -40.93 17.82 -77.57
N GLY A 530 -39.81 18.53 -77.70
CA GLY A 530 -39.22 19.24 -76.57
C GLY A 530 -40.00 20.52 -76.19
N ASP A 531 -39.98 20.88 -74.91
CA ASP A 531 -40.54 22.12 -74.31
C ASP A 531 -40.25 23.41 -75.10
N VAL A 532 -39.16 23.43 -75.89
CA VAL A 532 -38.70 24.58 -76.68
C VAL A 532 -39.45 24.73 -78.00
N CYS A 533 -40.02 23.63 -78.52
CA CYS A 533 -40.77 23.58 -79.78
C CYS A 533 -42.27 23.25 -79.62
N ASP A 534 -42.78 23.26 -78.38
CA ASP A 534 -44.15 22.86 -77.99
C ASP A 534 -45.02 24.05 -77.48
N ASN A 535 -46.32 24.04 -77.78
CA ASN A 535 -47.36 24.99 -77.30
C ASN A 535 -48.30 24.48 -76.18
N CYS A 536 -48.19 23.21 -75.74
CA CYS A 536 -48.58 22.78 -74.40
C CYS A 536 -47.46 21.97 -73.69
N PRO A 537 -46.31 22.57 -73.30
CA PRO A 537 -45.15 21.91 -72.66
C PRO A 537 -45.37 21.11 -71.35
N GLN A 538 -46.61 20.85 -70.95
CA GLN A 538 -47.00 20.11 -69.76
C GLN A 538 -48.16 19.12 -70.03
N ILE A 539 -48.79 19.12 -71.22
CA ILE A 539 -49.94 18.28 -71.58
C ILE A 539 -49.96 17.88 -73.07
N SER A 540 -49.20 16.83 -73.38
CA SER A 540 -49.12 16.04 -74.62
C SER A 540 -50.14 16.37 -75.70
N ASN A 541 -49.69 17.09 -76.72
CA ASN A 541 -50.48 17.56 -77.85
C ASN A 541 -49.65 17.58 -79.16
N LEU A 542 -49.18 16.40 -79.59
CA LEU A 542 -48.34 16.17 -80.78
C LEU A 542 -48.92 16.71 -82.13
N ASP A 543 -50.16 17.19 -82.16
CA ASP A 543 -50.75 17.91 -83.30
C ASP A 543 -50.77 19.44 -83.18
N GLN A 544 -50.35 19.98 -82.03
CA GLN A 544 -50.08 21.38 -81.71
C GLN A 544 -51.28 22.33 -81.96
N ASN A 545 -52.50 21.83 -81.76
CA ASN A 545 -53.73 22.62 -81.95
C ASN A 545 -53.86 23.77 -80.93
N ASP A 546 -54.29 24.92 -81.45
CA ASP A 546 -54.62 26.16 -80.74
C ASP A 546 -55.81 26.78 -81.50
N THR A 547 -56.98 26.85 -80.85
CA THR A 547 -58.27 27.20 -81.48
C THR A 547 -58.52 28.70 -81.54
N ASP A 548 -58.09 29.49 -80.56
CA ASP A 548 -58.40 30.93 -80.47
C ASP A 548 -57.19 31.86 -80.72
N ALA A 549 -55.98 31.29 -80.77
CA ALA A 549 -54.70 31.90 -81.08
C ALA A 549 -54.13 32.83 -80.00
N ASP A 550 -54.37 32.54 -78.72
CA ASP A 550 -53.73 33.20 -77.58
C ASP A 550 -52.24 32.78 -77.39
N GLY A 551 -51.87 31.59 -77.87
CA GLY A 551 -50.52 31.00 -77.80
C GLY A 551 -50.40 29.78 -76.87
N VAL A 552 -51.50 29.34 -76.25
CA VAL A 552 -51.64 28.15 -75.41
C VAL A 552 -52.45 27.11 -76.19
N GLY A 553 -52.00 25.86 -76.23
CA GLY A 553 -52.73 24.83 -76.98
C GLY A 553 -54.07 24.42 -76.34
N ASP A 554 -54.99 23.91 -77.17
CA ASP A 554 -56.38 23.54 -76.81
C ASP A 554 -56.52 22.59 -75.61
N VAL A 555 -55.45 21.87 -75.27
CA VAL A 555 -55.42 20.84 -74.23
C VAL A 555 -55.00 21.40 -72.86
N CYS A 556 -54.31 22.56 -72.84
CA CYS A 556 -53.77 23.18 -71.63
C CYS A 556 -54.35 24.57 -71.30
N ASP A 557 -55.32 25.05 -72.08
CA ASP A 557 -56.07 26.29 -71.81
C ASP A 557 -57.20 26.06 -70.77
N ASN A 558 -57.28 26.94 -69.76
CA ASN A 558 -58.36 26.95 -68.75
C ASN A 558 -59.62 27.78 -69.12
N CYS A 559 -59.61 28.45 -70.28
CA CYS A 559 -60.81 29.02 -70.91
C CYS A 559 -60.88 28.79 -72.45
N PRO A 560 -60.97 27.53 -72.99
CA PRO A 560 -60.90 27.11 -74.44
C PRO A 560 -61.80 27.76 -75.52
N ALA A 561 -62.17 29.02 -75.37
CA ALA A 561 -62.98 29.84 -76.25
C ALA A 561 -62.85 31.36 -75.97
N LEU A 562 -61.94 31.82 -75.10
CA LEU A 562 -61.97 33.18 -74.50
C LEU A 562 -60.58 33.78 -74.11
N ASP A 563 -59.65 33.99 -75.06
CA ASP A 563 -58.38 34.77 -74.95
C ASP A 563 -58.03 35.22 -73.54
N ASN A 564 -57.40 34.27 -72.84
CA ASN A 564 -56.96 34.31 -71.46
C ASN A 564 -55.46 33.99 -71.43
N SER A 565 -54.68 34.66 -72.28
CA SER A 565 -53.22 34.47 -72.42
C SER A 565 -52.36 34.81 -71.18
N ASP A 566 -52.97 35.12 -70.03
CA ASP A 566 -52.33 35.08 -68.71
C ASP A 566 -52.69 33.84 -67.86
N GLN A 567 -53.46 32.92 -68.45
CA GLN A 567 -54.00 31.64 -67.97
C GLN A 567 -54.42 31.67 -66.50
N ARG A 568 -55.08 32.77 -66.12
CA ARG A 568 -55.30 33.08 -64.71
C ARG A 568 -56.43 32.26 -64.10
N ASP A 569 -56.02 31.41 -63.19
CA ASP A 569 -56.85 30.62 -62.30
C ASP A 569 -56.33 30.87 -60.86
N SER A 570 -57.09 31.61 -60.07
CA SER A 570 -56.67 32.10 -58.74
C SER A 570 -56.72 31.05 -57.63
N ASP A 571 -57.50 29.97 -57.79
CA ASP A 571 -57.69 28.94 -56.75
C ASP A 571 -57.32 27.52 -57.17
N ARG A 572 -57.16 27.29 -58.48
CA ARG A 572 -56.60 26.12 -59.17
C ARG A 572 -57.59 24.98 -59.39
N ASP A 573 -58.80 25.30 -59.81
CA ASP A 573 -59.83 24.32 -60.19
C ASP A 573 -59.82 23.93 -61.69
N LEU A 574 -58.98 24.57 -62.52
CA LEU A 574 -58.90 24.44 -63.98
C LEU A 574 -59.99 25.18 -64.78
N VAL A 575 -60.74 26.08 -64.14
CA VAL A 575 -61.63 27.09 -64.73
C VAL A 575 -61.02 28.46 -64.45
N GLY A 576 -60.70 29.25 -65.49
CA GLY A 576 -60.08 30.56 -65.26
C GLY A 576 -60.98 31.56 -64.51
N ASP A 577 -60.37 32.55 -63.85
CA ASP A 577 -60.98 33.70 -63.16
C ASP A 577 -62.12 34.39 -63.96
N LEU A 578 -62.08 34.25 -65.29
CA LEU A 578 -63.01 34.84 -66.25
C LEU A 578 -64.36 34.10 -66.37
N CYS A 579 -64.46 32.86 -65.86
CA CYS A 579 -65.65 32.01 -65.97
C CYS A 579 -66.07 31.27 -64.68
N ASP A 580 -65.32 31.41 -63.59
CA ASP A 580 -65.56 30.76 -62.29
C ASP A 580 -66.61 31.49 -61.38
N ASN A 581 -67.38 30.73 -60.60
CA ASN A 581 -68.35 31.18 -59.59
C ASN A 581 -67.89 31.05 -58.12
N CYS A 582 -66.72 30.50 -57.82
CA CYS A 582 -66.01 30.67 -56.55
C CYS A 582 -64.52 31.11 -56.69
N PRO A 583 -64.15 32.27 -57.33
CA PRO A 583 -62.75 32.72 -57.66
C PRO A 583 -61.68 32.84 -56.54
N SER A 584 -61.60 31.86 -55.66
CA SER A 584 -60.81 31.80 -54.42
C SER A 584 -60.99 30.46 -53.65
N ARG A 585 -61.88 29.54 -54.08
CA ARG A 585 -62.08 28.19 -53.52
C ARG A 585 -62.55 27.18 -54.59
N ALA A 586 -61.58 26.42 -55.09
CA ALA A 586 -61.71 25.54 -56.24
C ALA A 586 -62.96 24.64 -56.30
N ASN A 587 -63.76 24.77 -57.36
CA ASN A 587 -64.98 24.00 -57.58
C ASN A 587 -65.25 23.67 -59.06
N ALA A 588 -64.42 22.82 -59.67
CA ALA A 588 -64.44 22.51 -61.11
C ALA A 588 -65.78 21.97 -61.71
N ASP A 589 -66.76 21.61 -60.87
CA ASP A 589 -68.13 21.27 -61.32
C ASP A 589 -69.11 22.46 -61.30
N GLN A 590 -68.61 23.63 -60.86
CA GLN A 590 -69.20 24.97 -60.83
C GLN A 590 -70.60 24.99 -60.19
N ARG A 591 -70.78 24.15 -59.16
CA ARG A 591 -72.06 23.90 -58.51
C ARG A 591 -72.41 24.98 -57.48
N ASP A 592 -73.68 25.39 -57.54
CA ASP A 592 -74.39 26.25 -56.60
C ASP A 592 -75.73 25.53 -56.29
N SER A 593 -75.92 25.10 -55.04
CA SER A 593 -77.02 24.21 -54.61
C SER A 593 -78.30 24.94 -54.17
N ASP A 594 -78.20 26.17 -53.66
CA ASP A 594 -79.36 26.94 -53.18
C ASP A 594 -79.70 28.20 -54.00
N ALA A 595 -78.84 28.53 -54.97
CA ALA A 595 -78.95 29.58 -55.98
C ALA A 595 -78.81 31.03 -55.46
N ASP A 596 -77.98 31.26 -54.43
CA ASP A 596 -77.65 32.61 -53.96
C ASP A 596 -76.58 33.33 -54.81
N GLY A 597 -75.74 32.57 -55.53
CA GLY A 597 -74.71 33.06 -56.45
C GLY A 597 -73.27 32.81 -56.00
N LEU A 598 -73.04 32.25 -54.82
CA LEU A 598 -71.82 31.55 -54.45
C LEU A 598 -71.94 30.05 -54.79
N GLY A 599 -70.84 29.41 -55.18
CA GLY A 599 -70.81 27.95 -55.32
C GLY A 599 -70.67 27.22 -53.97
N ASP A 600 -71.07 25.95 -53.92
CA ASP A 600 -71.08 25.07 -52.72
C ASP A 600 -69.73 25.01 -51.99
N ALA A 601 -68.62 25.31 -52.67
CA ALA A 601 -67.28 25.33 -52.10
C ALA A 601 -66.96 26.62 -51.33
N CYS A 602 -67.55 27.76 -51.70
CA CYS A 602 -67.32 29.07 -51.10
C CYS A 602 -68.43 29.58 -50.17
N ASP A 603 -69.47 28.78 -49.97
CA ASP A 603 -70.52 29.02 -48.98
C ASP A 603 -70.20 28.37 -47.60
N ASN A 604 -70.40 29.10 -46.50
CA ASN A 604 -70.32 28.61 -45.11
C ASN A 604 -71.67 28.17 -44.51
N CYS A 605 -72.77 28.29 -45.25
CA CYS A 605 -74.02 27.57 -45.01
C CYS A 605 -74.62 26.95 -46.31
N PRO A 606 -73.96 25.99 -47.02
CA PRO A 606 -74.33 25.44 -48.35
C PRO A 606 -75.76 24.91 -48.62
N GLN A 607 -76.69 25.05 -47.70
CA GLN A 607 -78.09 24.62 -47.76
C GLN A 607 -79.07 25.68 -47.18
N VAL A 608 -78.59 26.86 -46.76
CA VAL A 608 -79.34 27.90 -46.02
C VAL A 608 -78.87 29.30 -46.48
N PRO A 609 -79.56 29.94 -47.46
CA PRO A 609 -79.00 31.07 -48.21
C PRO A 609 -78.53 32.24 -47.35
N ASN A 610 -77.22 32.52 -47.38
CA ASN A 610 -76.56 33.55 -46.59
C ASN A 610 -75.37 34.23 -47.33
N ALA A 611 -75.60 34.81 -48.51
CA ALA A 611 -74.64 35.59 -49.30
C ALA A 611 -73.86 36.73 -48.58
N ASP A 612 -74.07 36.98 -47.28
CA ASP A 612 -73.24 37.84 -46.44
C ASP A 612 -72.23 37.09 -45.55
N GLN A 613 -72.32 35.76 -45.44
CA GLN A 613 -71.30 34.84 -44.93
C GLN A 613 -70.76 35.18 -43.53
N ASN A 614 -71.62 35.66 -42.63
CA ASN A 614 -71.21 35.95 -41.24
C ASN A 614 -70.88 34.66 -40.48
N ASP A 615 -69.86 34.74 -39.64
CA ASP A 615 -69.29 33.70 -38.76
C ASP A 615 -68.76 34.48 -37.55
N SER A 616 -69.20 34.13 -36.34
CA SER A 616 -68.97 34.94 -35.12
C SER A 616 -67.78 34.49 -34.27
N ASP A 617 -67.30 33.25 -34.45
CA ASP A 617 -66.16 32.69 -33.70
C ASP A 617 -65.02 32.13 -34.57
N ASP A 618 -65.09 32.41 -35.89
CA ASP A 618 -64.10 32.10 -36.93
C ASP A 618 -63.88 30.57 -37.15
N ASP A 619 -64.94 29.74 -37.03
CA ASP A 619 -64.82 28.27 -37.12
C ASP A 619 -65.12 27.65 -38.49
N GLY A 620 -65.77 28.40 -39.39
CA GLY A 620 -66.15 27.98 -40.73
C GLY A 620 -67.62 27.56 -40.92
N ILE A 621 -68.42 27.54 -39.84
CA ILE A 621 -69.88 27.38 -39.86
C ILE A 621 -70.50 28.78 -39.72
N GLY A 622 -71.40 29.16 -40.62
CA GLY A 622 -72.01 30.49 -40.54
C GLY A 622 -73.00 30.64 -39.37
N ASP A 623 -73.18 31.88 -38.88
CA ASP A 623 -74.12 32.28 -37.79
C ASP A 623 -75.55 31.70 -37.94
N ALA A 624 -75.94 31.34 -39.16
CA ALA A 624 -77.27 30.84 -39.51
C ALA A 624 -77.49 29.36 -39.17
N CYS A 625 -76.43 28.56 -38.89
CA CYS A 625 -76.56 27.12 -38.62
C CYS A 625 -75.71 26.57 -37.46
N ASP A 626 -74.97 27.42 -36.74
CA ASP A 626 -74.11 27.05 -35.62
C ASP A 626 -74.84 26.85 -34.26
N ASN A 627 -74.37 25.88 -33.45
CA ASN A 627 -74.83 25.57 -32.10
C ASN A 627 -73.83 25.84 -30.93
N CYS A 628 -72.69 26.52 -31.13
CA CYS A 628 -71.97 27.19 -30.02
C CYS A 628 -71.74 28.72 -30.16
N ILE A 629 -71.73 29.33 -31.36
CA ILE A 629 -71.76 30.79 -31.70
C ILE A 629 -70.60 31.67 -31.20
N GLU A 630 -70.06 31.39 -30.00
CA GLU A 630 -68.92 32.09 -29.40
C GLU A 630 -67.83 31.09 -28.91
N LEU A 631 -67.84 29.84 -29.41
CA LEU A 631 -66.87 28.78 -29.06
C LEU A 631 -66.70 27.66 -30.14
N ALA A 632 -66.26 28.05 -31.32
CA ALA A 632 -65.72 27.26 -32.43
C ALA A 632 -65.89 25.72 -32.35
N ASN A 633 -67.06 25.22 -32.74
CA ASN A 633 -67.38 23.80 -32.86
C ASN A 633 -67.77 23.35 -34.27
N SER A 634 -66.81 23.39 -35.20
CA SER A 634 -66.99 23.04 -36.62
C SER A 634 -67.33 21.56 -36.93
N ASP A 635 -67.40 20.70 -35.90
CA ASP A 635 -68.00 19.37 -35.95
C ASP A 635 -69.51 19.36 -35.65
N GLN A 636 -70.04 20.47 -35.13
CA GLN A 636 -71.42 20.71 -34.67
C GLN A 636 -71.95 19.58 -33.77
N ALA A 637 -71.03 18.96 -33.04
CA ALA A 637 -71.28 17.78 -32.23
C ALA A 637 -72.14 18.16 -31.01
N ASP A 638 -73.27 17.47 -30.86
CA ASP A 638 -74.22 17.58 -29.75
C ASP A 638 -74.62 16.14 -29.38
N THR A 639 -73.95 15.62 -28.34
CA THR A 639 -73.96 14.20 -27.97
C THR A 639 -75.28 13.79 -27.30
N ASP A 640 -75.85 14.64 -26.45
CA ASP A 640 -77.04 14.31 -25.65
C ASP A 640 -78.34 15.03 -26.07
N ARG A 641 -78.22 16.05 -26.93
CA ARG A 641 -79.31 16.76 -27.65
C ARG A 641 -80.12 17.70 -26.79
N ASP A 642 -79.42 18.41 -25.92
CA ASP A 642 -79.93 19.54 -25.16
C ASP A 642 -80.06 20.83 -26.01
N GLY A 643 -79.24 20.96 -27.06
CA GLY A 643 -79.21 22.07 -28.01
C GLY A 643 -77.93 22.92 -28.00
N LEU A 644 -76.99 22.64 -27.10
CA LEU A 644 -75.63 23.18 -27.08
C LEU A 644 -74.65 22.17 -27.71
N GLY A 645 -73.55 22.66 -28.28
CA GLY A 645 -72.48 21.79 -28.75
C GLY A 645 -71.58 21.26 -27.63
N ASP A 646 -71.06 20.04 -27.80
CA ASP A 646 -70.16 19.30 -26.89
C ASP A 646 -68.92 20.11 -26.46
N LYS A 647 -68.57 21.21 -27.13
CA LYS A 647 -67.47 22.11 -26.73
C LYS A 647 -67.89 23.18 -25.73
N CYS A 648 -69.11 23.72 -25.86
CA CYS A 648 -69.68 24.71 -24.95
C CYS A 648 -70.46 24.10 -23.77
N ASP A 649 -70.63 22.78 -23.74
CA ASP A 649 -71.28 22.01 -22.68
C ASP A 649 -70.34 21.50 -21.56
N ASN A 650 -70.74 21.67 -20.30
CA ASN A 650 -70.08 21.20 -19.07
C ASN A 650 -70.60 19.86 -18.49
N CYS A 651 -71.66 19.24 -19.04
CA CYS A 651 -72.11 17.87 -18.72
C CYS A 651 -72.49 17.01 -19.95
N LYS A 652 -71.67 17.04 -21.02
CA LYS A 652 -71.58 16.29 -22.33
C LYS A 652 -72.26 14.92 -22.59
N SER A 653 -73.10 14.43 -21.71
CA SER A 653 -73.80 13.14 -21.74
C SER A 653 -75.03 13.10 -20.81
N VAL A 654 -75.37 14.21 -20.15
CA VAL A 654 -76.42 14.39 -19.14
C VAL A 654 -77.08 15.77 -19.36
N PRO A 655 -78.14 15.86 -20.20
CA PRO A 655 -78.64 17.12 -20.75
C PRO A 655 -78.91 18.22 -19.71
N ASN A 656 -78.16 19.32 -19.78
CA ASN A 656 -78.26 20.46 -18.86
C ASN A 656 -78.24 21.83 -19.56
N PRO A 657 -79.35 22.27 -20.22
CA PRO A 657 -79.41 23.56 -20.93
C PRO A 657 -79.29 24.81 -20.06
N ASP A 658 -79.11 24.66 -18.74
CA ASP A 658 -78.80 25.75 -17.80
C ASP A 658 -77.32 25.83 -17.39
N GLN A 659 -76.51 24.84 -17.79
CA GLN A 659 -75.05 24.79 -17.62
C GLN A 659 -74.59 25.07 -16.18
N SER A 660 -75.39 24.66 -15.19
CA SER A 660 -75.14 24.92 -13.78
C SER A 660 -73.87 24.24 -13.25
N ASP A 661 -72.97 25.04 -12.67
CA ASP A 661 -71.71 24.66 -12.02
C ASP A 661 -71.57 25.52 -10.75
N ARG A 662 -71.46 24.89 -9.58
CA ARG A 662 -71.55 25.54 -8.26
C ARG A 662 -70.21 25.91 -7.63
N ASP A 663 -69.17 25.10 -7.81
CA ASP A 663 -67.85 25.34 -7.19
C ASP A 663 -66.78 25.84 -8.18
N GLN A 664 -67.12 25.86 -9.47
CA GLN A 664 -66.42 26.52 -10.57
C GLN A 664 -65.20 25.75 -11.10
N ASP A 665 -65.19 24.42 -10.96
CA ASP A 665 -64.17 23.54 -11.52
C ASP A 665 -64.38 23.17 -13.00
N ARG A 666 -65.57 23.46 -13.56
CA ARG A 666 -66.06 23.20 -14.93
C ARG A 666 -66.64 21.80 -15.19
N VAL A 667 -66.96 21.02 -14.17
CA VAL A 667 -67.94 19.92 -14.23
C VAL A 667 -69.28 20.47 -13.73
N GLY A 668 -70.38 20.17 -14.43
CA GLY A 668 -71.69 20.68 -14.02
C GLY A 668 -72.32 19.92 -12.85
N ASP A 669 -73.23 20.58 -12.12
CA ASP A 669 -73.93 20.10 -10.91
C ASP A 669 -74.67 18.75 -11.09
N LEU A 670 -74.87 18.28 -12.32
CA LEU A 670 -75.54 17.01 -12.65
C LEU A 670 -74.58 15.85 -12.96
N CYS A 671 -73.29 16.12 -13.16
CA CYS A 671 -72.29 15.14 -13.55
C CYS A 671 -71.03 15.11 -12.65
N ASP A 672 -71.04 15.88 -11.56
CA ASP A 672 -69.98 15.93 -10.55
C ASP A 672 -70.23 15.00 -9.34
N ILE A 673 -69.17 14.29 -8.91
CA ILE A 673 -69.15 13.39 -7.74
C ILE A 673 -68.71 14.06 -6.40
N CYS A 674 -68.29 15.33 -6.41
CA CYS A 674 -68.16 16.16 -5.20
C CYS A 674 -68.74 17.59 -5.40
N PRO A 675 -70.08 17.79 -5.54
CA PRO A 675 -70.79 19.04 -5.92
C PRO A 675 -70.65 20.32 -5.05
N THR A 676 -69.55 20.45 -4.33
CA THR A 676 -69.13 21.55 -3.45
C THR A 676 -67.60 21.64 -3.25
N LEU A 677 -66.78 20.76 -3.84
CA LEU A 677 -65.34 20.56 -3.55
C LEU A 677 -64.45 20.25 -4.77
N SER A 678 -64.54 21.06 -5.84
CA SER A 678 -63.60 21.23 -6.97
C SER A 678 -62.59 20.09 -7.16
N ASN A 679 -63.04 19.07 -7.87
CA ASN A 679 -62.47 17.74 -8.03
C ASN A 679 -62.38 17.34 -9.51
N ARG A 680 -61.95 18.26 -10.39
CA ARG A 680 -62.04 18.18 -11.87
C ARG A 680 -61.49 16.92 -12.54
N ASP A 681 -60.72 16.10 -11.84
CA ASP A 681 -60.26 14.79 -12.32
C ASP A 681 -61.16 13.61 -11.93
N GLN A 682 -62.26 13.89 -11.21
CA GLN A 682 -63.43 13.04 -10.91
C GLN A 682 -63.03 11.62 -10.50
N LYS A 683 -62.07 11.51 -9.57
CA LYS A 683 -61.64 10.24 -9.00
C LYS A 683 -62.57 9.73 -7.92
N ASP A 684 -62.89 8.45 -8.04
CA ASP A 684 -63.60 7.60 -7.09
C ASP A 684 -62.85 6.25 -7.14
N ILE A 685 -62.12 5.93 -6.06
CA ILE A 685 -61.19 4.80 -6.01
C ILE A 685 -61.86 3.46 -5.70
N ASP A 686 -63.01 3.43 -5.03
CA ASP A 686 -63.70 2.20 -4.62
C ASP A 686 -65.10 2.00 -5.26
N GLN A 687 -65.59 3.00 -5.96
CA GLN A 687 -66.76 3.03 -6.84
C GLN A 687 -68.11 3.09 -6.11
N ASP A 688 -68.14 3.89 -5.03
CA ASP A 688 -69.35 4.18 -4.24
C ASP A 688 -70.22 5.31 -4.84
N GLY A 689 -69.63 6.22 -5.62
CA GLY A 689 -70.30 7.40 -6.22
C GLY A 689 -69.98 8.75 -5.55
N VAL A 690 -69.10 8.77 -4.54
CA VAL A 690 -68.52 9.95 -3.88
C VAL A 690 -67.04 10.01 -4.24
N GLY A 691 -66.51 11.20 -4.55
CA GLY A 691 -65.12 11.32 -4.98
C GLY A 691 -64.08 11.29 -3.85
N ASP A 692 -62.85 10.88 -4.17
CA ASP A 692 -61.67 10.76 -3.28
C ASP A 692 -61.43 11.98 -2.35
N LEU A 693 -61.90 13.17 -2.73
CA LEU A 693 -61.73 14.44 -2.01
C LEU A 693 -62.88 14.77 -1.03
N CYS A 694 -63.98 14.05 -1.10
CA CYS A 694 -65.17 14.23 -0.28
C CYS A 694 -65.66 12.95 0.43
N ASP A 695 -64.89 11.86 0.33
CA ASP A 695 -65.15 10.55 0.93
C ASP A 695 -64.44 10.36 2.30
N ASN A 696 -65.18 9.86 3.31
CA ASN A 696 -64.70 9.55 4.65
C ASN A 696 -64.35 8.07 4.91
N CYS A 697 -64.49 7.19 3.90
CA CYS A 697 -63.98 5.81 3.91
C CYS A 697 -63.37 5.42 2.55
N LEU A 698 -62.30 6.12 2.14
CA LEU A 698 -61.50 6.01 0.89
C LEU A 698 -61.15 4.60 0.33
N GLN A 699 -61.50 3.49 0.99
CA GLN A 699 -61.29 2.12 0.53
C GLN A 699 -62.47 1.17 0.87
N THR A 700 -63.63 1.68 1.34
CA THR A 700 -64.73 0.89 1.93
C THR A 700 -66.14 1.44 1.63
N VAL A 701 -66.49 1.52 0.34
CA VAL A 701 -67.83 1.68 -0.30
C VAL A 701 -68.97 2.00 0.68
N ASN A 702 -69.21 3.29 0.94
CA ASN A 702 -70.18 3.77 1.91
C ASN A 702 -71.01 4.98 1.38
N PRO A 703 -71.85 4.85 0.32
CA PRO A 703 -72.42 5.99 -0.43
C PRO A 703 -73.36 6.93 0.34
N SER A 704 -73.61 6.66 1.61
CA SER A 704 -74.34 7.54 2.52
C SER A 704 -73.43 8.45 3.36
N GLN A 705 -72.11 8.21 3.35
CA GLN A 705 -71.07 8.98 4.04
C GLN A 705 -71.42 9.21 5.52
N ASN A 706 -71.92 8.15 6.17
CA ASN A 706 -72.29 8.20 7.58
C ASN A 706 -71.02 8.26 8.45
N ASP A 707 -71.00 9.19 9.38
CA ASP A 707 -70.07 9.33 10.49
C ASP A 707 -70.96 9.57 11.72
N SER A 708 -70.93 8.65 12.69
CA SER A 708 -71.86 8.63 13.82
C SER A 708 -71.40 9.45 15.04
N ASP A 709 -70.16 9.95 15.06
CA ASP A 709 -69.62 10.74 16.17
C ASP A 709 -68.81 12.01 15.79
N ASP A 710 -68.83 12.37 14.50
CA ASP A 710 -68.23 13.57 13.89
C ASP A 710 -66.69 13.61 13.93
N ASP A 711 -66.04 12.44 13.78
CA ASP A 711 -64.60 12.21 13.84
C ASP A 711 -63.85 12.45 12.51
N GLY A 712 -64.52 12.23 11.38
CA GLY A 712 -63.95 12.29 10.03
C GLY A 712 -63.67 10.93 9.38
N ILE A 713 -63.99 9.83 10.05
CA ILE A 713 -63.93 8.46 9.53
C ILE A 713 -65.35 7.87 9.51
N GLY A 714 -65.75 7.24 8.41
CA GLY A 714 -67.12 6.73 8.28
C GLY A 714 -67.39 5.43 9.05
N ASP A 715 -68.66 5.24 9.46
CA ASP A 715 -69.19 4.07 10.19
C ASP A 715 -68.76 2.70 9.60
N ALA A 716 -68.45 2.67 8.30
CA ALA A 716 -68.13 1.47 7.54
C ALA A 716 -66.65 1.04 7.66
N CYS A 717 -65.75 1.96 8.02
CA CYS A 717 -64.32 1.72 8.13
C CYS A 717 -63.74 2.05 9.52
N ASP A 718 -64.54 2.61 10.43
CA ASP A 718 -64.19 2.90 11.82
C ASP A 718 -64.24 1.65 12.74
N ASN A 719 -63.24 1.50 13.62
CA ASN A 719 -63.17 0.49 14.66
C ASN A 719 -63.68 0.92 16.06
N CYS A 720 -64.11 2.18 16.24
CA CYS A 720 -65.00 2.61 17.32
C CYS A 720 -66.17 3.53 16.87
N PRO A 721 -67.17 3.05 16.07
CA PRO A 721 -68.28 3.83 15.45
C PRO A 721 -69.25 4.63 16.34
N LEU A 722 -68.91 4.90 17.59
CA LEU A 722 -69.65 5.67 18.59
C LEU A 722 -68.71 6.41 19.58
N ALA A 723 -67.40 6.42 19.33
CA ALA A 723 -66.37 6.96 20.21
C ALA A 723 -65.09 7.46 19.50
N ALA A 724 -65.22 8.30 18.47
CA ALA A 724 -64.25 9.25 17.90
C ALA A 724 -62.75 8.96 18.15
N ASN A 725 -62.15 8.15 17.29
CA ASN A 725 -60.75 7.75 17.33
C ASN A 725 -60.07 7.78 15.94
N SER A 726 -59.94 8.96 15.34
CA SER A 726 -59.26 9.25 14.06
C SER A 726 -57.80 8.77 13.89
N ASP A 727 -57.22 8.09 14.88
CA ASP A 727 -55.95 7.35 14.76
C ASP A 727 -56.12 5.84 14.49
N GLN A 728 -57.36 5.32 14.60
CA GLN A 728 -57.80 3.94 14.37
C GLN A 728 -56.95 2.87 15.07
N ASN A 729 -56.31 3.21 16.19
CA ASN A 729 -55.40 2.30 16.87
C ASN A 729 -56.15 1.13 17.52
N ASP A 730 -55.89 -0.09 17.06
CA ASP A 730 -56.24 -1.37 17.68
C ASP A 730 -54.93 -2.07 18.11
N THR A 731 -54.75 -2.29 19.42
CA THR A 731 -53.49 -2.79 20.00
C THR A 731 -53.28 -4.28 19.80
N ASP A 732 -54.37 -5.06 19.78
CA ASP A 732 -54.28 -6.52 19.81
C ASP A 732 -54.74 -7.18 18.49
N LEU A 733 -55.47 -6.43 17.65
CA LEU A 733 -55.95 -6.72 16.30
C LEU A 733 -57.20 -7.60 16.23
N ASP A 734 -58.25 -7.26 16.99
CA ASP A 734 -59.55 -7.98 16.99
C ASP A 734 -60.69 -7.24 16.27
N GLY A 735 -60.47 -5.98 15.90
CA GLY A 735 -61.44 -5.13 15.20
C GLY A 735 -62.22 -4.17 16.11
N VAL A 736 -61.91 -4.11 17.41
CA VAL A 736 -62.37 -3.05 18.31
C VAL A 736 -61.22 -2.09 18.60
N GLY A 737 -61.43 -0.78 18.41
CA GLY A 737 -60.40 0.23 18.66
C GLY A 737 -60.10 0.42 20.15
N ASN A 738 -58.86 0.81 20.46
CA ASN A 738 -58.33 1.01 21.82
C ASN A 738 -59.16 1.94 22.74
N LEU A 739 -60.00 2.79 22.16
CA LEU A 739 -60.81 3.76 22.90
C LEU A 739 -62.16 3.17 23.36
N CYS A 740 -62.66 2.15 22.67
CA CYS A 740 -63.90 1.45 22.99
C CYS A 740 -63.67 0.00 23.48
N ASP A 741 -62.45 -0.53 23.38
CA ASP A 741 -62.06 -1.84 23.89
C ASP A 741 -61.88 -1.85 25.43
N ASN A 742 -62.70 -2.65 26.13
CA ASN A 742 -62.68 -2.84 27.57
C ASN A 742 -61.69 -3.92 28.06
N CYS A 743 -60.94 -4.58 27.16
CA CYS A 743 -59.87 -5.52 27.51
C CYS A 743 -58.50 -5.33 26.83
N LEU A 744 -58.28 -4.35 25.94
CA LEU A 744 -57.05 -3.70 25.40
C LEU A 744 -55.84 -4.56 24.93
N MET A 745 -55.72 -5.79 25.40
CA MET A 745 -54.61 -6.73 25.28
C MET A 745 -55.11 -8.19 25.19
N VAL A 746 -56.43 -8.42 25.19
CA VAL A 746 -57.09 -9.74 25.31
C VAL A 746 -58.42 -9.80 24.53
N LYS A 747 -58.32 -10.03 23.21
CA LYS A 747 -59.38 -10.27 22.21
C LYS A 747 -60.76 -10.62 22.76
N ASN A 748 -61.69 -9.69 22.63
CA ASN A 748 -63.08 -9.82 23.05
C ASN A 748 -64.01 -8.92 22.23
N GLN A 749 -64.08 -9.12 20.91
CA GLN A 749 -64.94 -8.38 19.98
C GLN A 749 -66.43 -8.28 20.37
N ASP A 750 -66.95 -9.10 21.29
CA ASP A 750 -68.31 -8.97 21.85
C ASP A 750 -68.41 -7.97 23.04
N GLN A 751 -67.27 -7.49 23.53
CA GLN A 751 -67.07 -6.41 24.51
C GLN A 751 -67.91 -6.57 25.78
N MET A 752 -68.11 -7.84 26.21
CA MET A 752 -68.98 -8.18 27.32
C MET A 752 -68.38 -7.78 28.67
N ASP A 753 -69.08 -6.92 29.40
CA ASP A 753 -68.89 -6.59 30.82
C ASP A 753 -70.19 -6.94 31.55
N SER A 754 -70.19 -8.04 32.31
CA SER A 754 -71.39 -8.56 32.97
C SER A 754 -71.76 -7.87 34.28
N ASP A 755 -70.85 -7.09 34.89
CA ASP A 755 -71.11 -6.43 36.19
C ASP A 755 -71.06 -4.87 36.16
N GLY A 756 -70.58 -4.30 35.05
CA GLY A 756 -70.71 -2.90 34.68
C GLY A 756 -69.65 -1.98 35.29
N ASP A 757 -68.44 -2.48 35.56
CA ASP A 757 -67.34 -1.68 36.11
C ASP A 757 -66.37 -1.08 35.08
N GLY A 758 -66.50 -1.45 33.80
CA GLY A 758 -65.70 -0.92 32.70
C GLY A 758 -64.44 -1.75 32.37
N VAL A 759 -64.30 -2.96 32.93
CA VAL A 759 -63.32 -3.97 32.51
C VAL A 759 -64.06 -5.20 32.01
N GLY A 760 -63.72 -5.69 30.81
CA GLY A 760 -64.44 -6.82 30.22
C GLY A 760 -64.26 -8.14 30.96
N ASP A 761 -65.28 -9.00 30.87
CA ASP A 761 -65.33 -10.35 31.45
C ASP A 761 -64.12 -11.21 31.01
N ALA A 762 -63.56 -10.94 29.82
CA ALA A 762 -62.42 -11.65 29.24
C ALA A 762 -61.07 -11.38 29.94
N CYS A 763 -60.94 -10.28 30.69
CA CYS A 763 -59.69 -9.86 31.33
C CYS A 763 -59.78 -9.65 32.86
N ALA A 764 -60.94 -9.89 33.47
CA ALA A 764 -61.11 -9.96 34.92
C ALA A 764 -60.53 -11.28 35.51
N VAL A 765 -60.02 -11.24 36.75
CA VAL A 765 -59.43 -12.39 37.45
C VAL A 765 -60.25 -12.73 38.70
N LEU A 766 -60.73 -13.98 38.82
CA LEU A 766 -61.45 -14.43 40.00
C LEU A 766 -60.50 -14.75 41.17
N ALA A 767 -60.84 -14.27 42.36
CA ALA A 767 -60.10 -14.47 43.60
C ALA A 767 -60.99 -15.14 44.66
N TYR A 768 -60.48 -16.17 45.32
CA TYR A 768 -61.12 -16.74 46.49
C TYR A 768 -60.84 -15.87 47.73
N VAL A 769 -61.88 -15.59 48.51
CA VAL A 769 -61.84 -14.64 49.63
C VAL A 769 -62.51 -15.29 50.86
N ASP A 770 -62.01 -14.94 52.04
CA ASP A 770 -62.54 -15.37 53.34
C ASP A 770 -62.52 -14.17 54.30
N ILE A 771 -63.68 -13.82 54.86
CA ILE A 771 -63.87 -12.68 55.78
C ILE A 771 -64.03 -13.24 57.19
N ASP A 772 -63.16 -12.82 58.12
CA ASP A 772 -62.97 -13.45 59.44
C ASP A 772 -62.52 -14.93 59.39
N PRO A 773 -61.37 -15.27 58.75
CA PRO A 773 -60.90 -16.65 58.58
C PRO A 773 -60.54 -17.41 59.88
N ASP A 774 -60.56 -16.75 61.04
CA ASP A 774 -60.47 -17.40 62.37
C ASP A 774 -61.87 -17.80 62.92
N GLY A 775 -62.96 -17.39 62.27
CA GLY A 775 -64.35 -17.53 62.71
C GLY A 775 -65.22 -18.34 61.73
N CYS A 776 -65.85 -19.41 62.21
CA CYS A 776 -66.81 -20.20 61.42
C CYS A 776 -68.20 -20.25 62.11
N PRO A 777 -69.28 -19.81 61.44
CA PRO A 777 -69.29 -19.06 60.18
C PRO A 777 -68.80 -17.62 60.39
N SER A 778 -68.11 -17.10 59.38
CA SER A 778 -67.71 -15.70 59.18
C SER A 778 -68.75 -14.72 59.73
N SER A 779 -68.40 -13.94 60.76
CA SER A 779 -69.39 -13.17 61.53
C SER A 779 -69.00 -11.72 61.77
N LEU A 780 -69.94 -10.81 61.56
CA LEU A 780 -69.80 -9.37 61.85
C LEU A 780 -70.87 -8.94 62.84
N SER A 781 -70.49 -8.24 63.91
CA SER A 781 -71.42 -7.76 64.94
C SER A 781 -71.82 -6.31 64.71
N LEU A 782 -73.13 -6.01 64.78
CA LEU A 782 -73.63 -4.63 64.75
C LEU A 782 -73.19 -3.79 65.97
N ALA A 783 -72.75 -4.43 67.05
CA ALA A 783 -72.13 -3.78 68.21
C ALA A 783 -70.59 -3.88 68.20
N GLY A 784 -70.02 -4.49 67.16
CA GLY A 784 -68.61 -4.73 66.94
C GLY A 784 -67.78 -3.45 66.84
N LYS A 785 -66.54 -3.51 67.35
CA LYS A 785 -65.58 -2.40 67.43
C LYS A 785 -64.16 -2.95 67.48
N GLY A 786 -63.44 -2.86 66.38
CA GLY A 786 -62.15 -3.53 66.25
C GLY A 786 -61.72 -3.71 64.80
N LEU A 787 -60.81 -4.66 64.59
CA LEU A 787 -60.34 -5.05 63.27
C LEU A 787 -60.84 -6.47 62.97
N VAL A 788 -61.31 -6.67 61.74
CA VAL A 788 -61.62 -7.98 61.16
C VAL A 788 -60.58 -8.28 60.08
N THR A 789 -60.05 -9.50 60.12
CA THR A 789 -59.14 -10.02 59.09
C THR A 789 -59.93 -10.41 57.85
N VAL A 790 -59.39 -10.12 56.66
CA VAL A 790 -59.91 -10.63 55.39
C VAL A 790 -58.75 -11.23 54.62
N ALA A 791 -58.85 -12.51 54.27
CA ALA A 791 -57.87 -13.19 53.44
C ALA A 791 -58.31 -13.19 51.98
N ILE A 792 -57.38 -12.86 51.08
CA ILE A 792 -57.49 -13.16 49.65
C ILE A 792 -56.53 -14.32 49.39
N MET A 793 -57.05 -15.47 48.97
CA MET A 793 -56.28 -16.70 48.86
C MET A 793 -55.45 -16.74 47.57
N GLY A 794 -54.22 -17.22 47.67
CA GLY A 794 -53.34 -17.48 46.53
C GLY A 794 -53.67 -18.79 45.84
N SER A 795 -53.33 -18.90 44.56
CA SER A 795 -53.56 -20.13 43.76
C SER A 795 -52.39 -20.40 42.80
N ASP A 796 -52.58 -21.30 41.82
CA ASP A 796 -51.67 -21.40 40.66
C ASP A 796 -51.90 -20.28 39.63
N GLU A 797 -53.03 -19.56 39.72
CA GLU A 797 -53.50 -18.56 38.75
C GLU A 797 -53.40 -17.12 39.30
N LEU A 798 -53.50 -16.95 40.63
CA LEU A 798 -53.40 -15.67 41.33
C LEU A 798 -52.22 -15.65 42.31
N ASP A 799 -51.19 -14.86 41.99
CA ASP A 799 -50.15 -14.43 42.93
C ASP A 799 -50.64 -13.21 43.71
N VAL A 800 -50.93 -13.39 45.00
CA VAL A 800 -51.42 -12.31 45.87
C VAL A 800 -50.38 -11.22 46.16
N MET A 801 -49.09 -11.49 45.93
CA MET A 801 -48.05 -10.45 46.02
C MET A 801 -48.14 -9.47 44.84
N ALA A 802 -48.82 -9.85 43.76
CA ALA A 802 -49.13 -8.97 42.65
C ALA A 802 -50.38 -8.11 42.89
N ILE A 803 -51.17 -8.28 43.96
CA ILE A 803 -52.30 -7.37 44.29
C ILE A 803 -51.73 -6.04 44.82
N ASP A 804 -52.38 -4.88 44.58
CA ASP A 804 -52.18 -3.69 45.44
C ASP A 804 -53.21 -3.66 46.59
N PRO A 805 -52.80 -3.94 47.85
CA PRO A 805 -53.69 -3.88 49.01
C PRO A 805 -54.43 -2.55 49.17
N ARG A 806 -53.90 -1.45 48.63
CA ARG A 806 -54.51 -0.11 48.71
C ARG A 806 -55.68 0.08 47.74
N THR A 807 -55.75 -0.72 46.68
CA THR A 807 -56.86 -0.72 45.71
C THR A 807 -58.04 -1.56 46.17
N VAL A 808 -57.80 -2.54 47.06
CA VAL A 808 -58.84 -3.47 47.51
C VAL A 808 -59.99 -2.73 48.23
N ARG A 809 -61.23 -3.04 47.86
CA ARG A 809 -62.45 -2.50 48.48
C ARG A 809 -63.44 -3.63 48.74
N LEU A 810 -64.04 -3.61 49.94
CA LEU A 810 -65.24 -4.39 50.25
C LEU A 810 -66.50 -3.58 49.92
N SER A 811 -67.51 -4.24 49.37
CA SER A 811 -68.80 -3.65 48.99
C SER A 811 -69.95 -4.65 49.14
N ARG A 812 -71.19 -4.22 48.92
CA ARG A 812 -72.39 -5.08 48.94
C ARG A 812 -73.32 -4.65 47.81
N ALA A 813 -73.73 -5.56 46.93
CA ALA A 813 -74.30 -5.23 45.62
C ALA A 813 -75.56 -4.34 45.61
N ASP A 814 -76.34 -4.29 46.70
CA ASP A 814 -77.55 -3.47 46.81
C ASP A 814 -77.31 -2.06 47.41
N VAL A 815 -76.07 -1.71 47.76
CA VAL A 815 -75.70 -0.40 48.32
C VAL A 815 -74.40 0.14 47.73
N SER A 816 -74.39 1.42 47.33
CA SER A 816 -73.22 2.10 46.75
C SER A 816 -72.12 2.43 47.77
N GLY A 817 -72.06 1.73 48.90
CA GLY A 817 -71.03 1.90 49.92
C GLY A 817 -69.83 1.02 49.60
N GLN A 818 -68.63 1.53 49.89
CA GLN A 818 -67.39 0.77 49.84
C GLN A 818 -66.55 1.03 51.08
N VAL A 819 -65.76 0.03 51.48
CA VAL A 819 -64.85 0.06 52.64
C VAL A 819 -63.44 -0.23 52.15
N GLU A 820 -62.47 0.54 52.62
CA GLU A 820 -61.05 0.29 52.36
C GLU A 820 -60.37 -0.40 53.56
N PRO A 821 -59.36 -1.25 53.32
CA PRO A 821 -58.59 -1.83 54.40
C PRO A 821 -57.77 -0.74 55.11
N THR A 822 -57.43 -1.01 56.36
CA THR A 822 -56.41 -0.24 57.06
C THR A 822 -55.05 -0.38 56.37
N ILE A 823 -54.14 0.57 56.62
CA ILE A 823 -52.81 0.66 55.99
C ILE A 823 -51.82 -0.44 56.46
N THR A 824 -52.31 -1.55 57.00
CA THR A 824 -51.53 -2.68 57.50
C THR A 824 -52.09 -3.99 56.96
N TRP A 825 -51.23 -4.75 56.29
CA TRP A 825 -51.49 -6.08 55.74
C TRP A 825 -50.32 -7.01 56.03
N SER A 826 -50.55 -8.31 55.89
CA SER A 826 -49.54 -9.36 56.07
C SER A 826 -49.75 -10.49 55.07
N TYR A 827 -48.72 -11.30 54.85
CA TYR A 827 -48.75 -12.46 53.97
C TYR A 827 -48.57 -13.74 54.79
N GLN A 828 -49.46 -14.72 54.63
CA GLN A 828 -49.44 -15.99 55.37
C GLN A 828 -50.18 -17.07 54.57
N ASP A 829 -49.73 -18.32 54.69
CA ASP A 829 -50.39 -19.53 54.19
C ASP A 829 -51.52 -19.93 55.17
N LEU A 830 -52.78 -19.87 54.73
CA LEU A 830 -53.98 -20.19 55.49
C LEU A 830 -54.72 -21.41 54.90
N GLY A 831 -55.65 -21.96 55.67
CA GLY A 831 -56.50 -23.05 55.19
C GLY A 831 -57.65 -22.53 54.31
N GLN A 832 -57.66 -22.89 53.03
CA GLN A 832 -58.70 -22.46 52.08
C GLN A 832 -60.10 -22.96 52.50
N PRO A 833 -61.17 -22.12 52.39
CA PRO A 833 -62.53 -22.52 52.75
C PRO A 833 -63.14 -23.50 51.73
N VAL A 834 -63.77 -24.58 52.22
CA VAL A 834 -64.50 -25.53 51.37
C VAL A 834 -65.86 -24.95 50.95
N LEU A 835 -65.92 -24.51 49.70
CA LEU A 835 -67.12 -23.93 49.05
C LEU A 835 -68.17 -24.97 48.64
N ASP A 836 -68.61 -25.84 49.56
CA ASP A 836 -69.64 -26.87 49.29
C ASP A 836 -71.02 -26.60 49.93
N ARG A 837 -71.16 -25.54 50.77
CA ARG A 837 -72.42 -25.06 51.36
C ARG A 837 -72.44 -23.54 51.54
N GLU A 838 -73.63 -22.98 51.81
CA GLU A 838 -73.83 -21.55 52.11
C GLU A 838 -72.94 -21.10 53.29
N CYS A 839 -71.97 -20.23 53.01
CA CYS A 839 -70.84 -19.86 53.89
C CYS A 839 -69.96 -21.09 54.21
N GLY A 840 -69.01 -21.39 53.32
CA GLY A 840 -68.09 -22.53 53.45
C GLY A 840 -67.28 -22.43 54.75
N CYS A 841 -67.47 -23.39 55.65
CA CYS A 841 -67.09 -23.27 57.07
C CYS A 841 -66.07 -24.32 57.53
N GLU A 842 -65.67 -25.23 56.63
CA GLU A 842 -64.62 -26.20 56.86
C GLU A 842 -63.38 -25.74 56.09
N SER A 843 -62.25 -25.54 56.77
CA SER A 843 -60.99 -25.19 56.12
C SER A 843 -60.22 -26.44 55.70
N LEU A 844 -59.72 -26.44 54.46
CA LEU A 844 -58.65 -27.32 54.05
C LEU A 844 -57.37 -27.00 54.86
N PRO A 845 -56.42 -27.93 55.02
CA PRO A 845 -55.10 -27.57 55.54
C PRO A 845 -54.43 -26.53 54.60
N PRO A 846 -53.55 -25.66 55.15
CA PRO A 846 -52.73 -24.76 54.33
C PRO A 846 -52.03 -25.52 53.20
N ASP A 847 -52.14 -25.01 51.98
CA ASP A 847 -51.77 -25.73 50.75
C ASP A 847 -50.36 -25.42 50.26
N GLY A 848 -49.68 -24.45 50.90
CA GLY A 848 -48.35 -23.98 50.53
C GLY A 848 -48.34 -22.78 49.58
N LYS A 849 -49.52 -22.22 49.28
CA LYS A 849 -49.64 -20.88 48.67
C LYS A 849 -49.42 -19.81 49.74
N THR A 850 -49.47 -18.55 49.31
CA THR A 850 -49.36 -17.41 50.20
C THR A 850 -50.60 -16.57 49.98
N ASP A 851 -51.28 -16.22 51.06
CA ASP A 851 -52.52 -15.45 51.04
C ASP A 851 -52.25 -14.04 51.55
N LEU A 852 -53.05 -13.08 51.07
CA LEU A 852 -52.96 -11.67 51.46
C LEU A 852 -54.00 -11.38 52.54
N LEU A 853 -53.52 -11.18 53.76
CA LEU A 853 -54.34 -10.85 54.92
C LEU A 853 -54.43 -9.33 55.08
N LEU A 854 -55.63 -8.80 54.89
CA LEU A 854 -56.00 -7.40 55.09
C LEU A 854 -56.71 -7.23 56.44
N GLN A 855 -56.70 -6.01 56.98
CA GLN A 855 -57.37 -5.68 58.25
C GLN A 855 -58.35 -4.52 58.01
N PHE A 856 -59.63 -4.71 58.29
CA PHE A 856 -60.69 -3.72 58.11
C PHE A 856 -61.31 -3.32 59.45
N TYR A 857 -61.73 -2.06 59.62
CA TYR A 857 -62.50 -1.65 60.80
C TYR A 857 -63.94 -2.18 60.73
N GLU A 858 -64.34 -3.00 61.71
CA GLU A 858 -65.66 -3.65 61.75
C GLU A 858 -66.79 -2.62 61.73
N GLU A 859 -66.66 -1.56 62.54
CA GLU A 859 -67.62 -0.46 62.58
C GLU A 859 -67.74 0.33 61.27
N ALA A 860 -66.69 0.32 60.43
CA ALA A 860 -66.72 0.94 59.11
C ALA A 860 -67.44 0.07 58.08
N ILE A 861 -67.29 -1.26 58.14
CA ILE A 861 -68.07 -2.20 57.32
C ILE A 861 -69.55 -2.10 57.68
N VAL A 862 -69.88 -2.20 58.98
CA VAL A 862 -71.26 -2.12 59.47
C VAL A 862 -71.97 -0.83 59.03
N GLY A 863 -71.27 0.31 59.15
CA GLY A 863 -71.82 1.63 58.82
C GLY A 863 -71.89 1.93 57.32
N ALA A 864 -70.82 1.69 56.56
CA ALA A 864 -70.76 2.06 55.14
C ALA A 864 -71.58 1.12 54.25
N LEU A 865 -71.68 -0.17 54.62
CA LEU A 865 -72.45 -1.17 53.86
C LEU A 865 -73.88 -1.36 54.40
N ASP A 866 -74.37 -0.49 55.30
CA ASP A 866 -75.74 -0.49 55.82
C ASP A 866 -76.17 -1.88 56.35
N LEU A 867 -75.35 -2.46 57.24
CA LEU A 867 -75.56 -3.82 57.74
C LEU A 867 -76.68 -3.92 58.79
N GLU A 868 -77.05 -2.81 59.45
CA GLU A 868 -78.17 -2.77 60.40
C GLU A 868 -79.50 -3.25 59.79
N ARG A 869 -79.69 -3.09 58.47
CA ARG A 869 -80.92 -3.48 57.76
C ARG A 869 -81.02 -4.97 57.43
N VAL A 870 -79.90 -5.71 57.50
CA VAL A 870 -79.83 -7.17 57.30
C VAL A 870 -79.57 -7.93 58.62
N ALA A 871 -79.71 -7.24 59.75
CA ALA A 871 -79.47 -7.73 61.11
C ALA A 871 -80.06 -9.12 61.41
N GLY A 872 -79.20 -10.11 61.64
CA GLY A 872 -79.56 -11.52 61.91
C GLY A 872 -79.70 -12.40 60.67
N GLY A 873 -79.34 -11.90 59.48
CA GLY A 873 -79.24 -12.65 58.23
C GLY A 873 -77.78 -12.92 57.83
N THR A 874 -77.65 -13.59 56.69
CA THR A 874 -76.39 -13.86 55.98
C THR A 874 -76.43 -13.12 54.65
N ILE A 875 -75.30 -12.52 54.25
CA ILE A 875 -75.17 -11.74 53.01
C ILE A 875 -73.80 -11.98 52.35
N PRO A 876 -73.71 -11.98 51.00
CA PRO A 876 -72.44 -11.85 50.33
C PRO A 876 -71.89 -10.43 50.50
N LEU A 877 -70.59 -10.32 50.76
CA LEU A 877 -69.79 -9.11 50.56
C LEU A 877 -68.86 -9.36 49.37
N LEU A 878 -68.78 -8.37 48.48
CA LEU A 878 -67.95 -8.42 47.29
C LEU A 878 -66.62 -7.73 47.58
N LEU A 879 -65.53 -8.31 47.09
CA LEU A 879 -64.18 -7.74 47.13
C LEU A 879 -63.74 -7.46 45.70
N LYS A 880 -63.40 -6.21 45.40
CA LYS A 880 -62.69 -5.84 44.16
C LYS A 880 -61.34 -5.22 44.48
N GLY A 881 -60.37 -5.35 43.58
CA GLY A 881 -59.04 -4.75 43.69
C GLY A 881 -58.28 -4.84 42.36
N SER A 882 -57.06 -4.34 42.30
CA SER A 882 -56.24 -4.32 41.07
C SER A 882 -54.90 -5.02 41.27
N LEU A 883 -54.37 -5.61 40.20
CA LEU A 883 -53.01 -6.14 40.18
C LEU A 883 -51.98 -5.04 39.84
N ASN A 884 -50.88 -5.01 40.59
CA ASN A 884 -49.60 -4.36 40.32
C ASN A 884 -48.83 -5.00 39.14
N ASP A 885 -49.50 -5.65 38.18
CA ASP A 885 -48.84 -5.90 36.91
C ASP A 885 -48.66 -4.56 36.18
N ARG A 886 -47.55 -4.41 35.45
CA ARG A 886 -47.14 -3.08 34.98
C ARG A 886 -47.87 -2.60 33.72
N ASN A 887 -48.64 -3.46 33.05
CA ASN A 887 -49.08 -3.25 31.66
C ASN A 887 -50.47 -3.82 31.29
N GLN A 888 -51.18 -4.58 32.13
CA GLN A 888 -52.43 -5.28 31.73
C GLN A 888 -53.69 -4.88 32.53
N ARG A 889 -53.61 -3.97 33.52
CA ARG A 889 -54.76 -3.39 34.26
C ARG A 889 -55.72 -4.37 34.97
N ARG A 890 -55.40 -5.67 35.01
CA ARG A 890 -56.33 -6.73 35.44
C ARG A 890 -56.83 -6.50 36.87
N VAL A 891 -58.15 -6.55 37.00
CA VAL A 891 -58.86 -6.47 38.29
C VAL A 891 -59.02 -7.87 38.88
N ILE A 892 -58.90 -7.96 40.20
CA ILE A 892 -59.32 -9.13 40.96
C ILE A 892 -60.73 -8.92 41.50
N MET A 893 -61.57 -9.95 41.39
CA MET A 893 -62.93 -9.97 41.91
C MET A 893 -63.16 -11.24 42.74
N GLY A 894 -63.65 -11.09 43.96
CA GLY A 894 -63.99 -12.18 44.87
C GLY A 894 -65.23 -11.87 45.70
N GLN A 895 -65.75 -12.87 46.39
CA GLN A 895 -66.87 -12.69 47.32
C GLN A 895 -66.82 -13.72 48.44
N ASP A 896 -67.37 -13.35 49.60
CA ASP A 896 -67.59 -14.25 50.74
C ASP A 896 -68.90 -13.90 51.48
N CYS A 897 -69.49 -14.86 52.19
CA CYS A 897 -70.81 -14.77 52.81
C CYS A 897 -70.73 -14.62 54.34
N VAL A 898 -70.84 -13.38 54.82
CA VAL A 898 -70.83 -13.07 56.26
C VAL A 898 -72.21 -13.15 56.89
N LYS A 899 -72.24 -13.59 58.15
CA LYS A 899 -73.43 -13.58 59.02
C LYS A 899 -73.42 -12.36 59.94
N VAL A 900 -74.49 -11.56 59.90
CA VAL A 900 -74.59 -10.29 60.63
C VAL A 900 -75.29 -10.50 61.97
N ASP A 901 -74.56 -10.50 63.08
CA ASP A 901 -75.09 -10.70 64.44
C ASP A 901 -75.49 -9.39 65.14
N ARG A 902 -76.45 -9.51 66.07
CA ARG A 902 -77.20 -8.40 66.70
C ARG A 902 -76.72 -8.00 68.08
#